data_AF-C4Y290-F1
#
_entry.id   AF-C4Y290-F1
#
_cell.length_a   1.000
_cell.length_b   1.000
_cell.length_c   1.000
_cell.angle_alpha   90.00
_cell.angle_beta   90.00
_cell.angle_gamma   90.00
#
_symmetry.space_group_name_H-M   'P 1'
#
loop_
_entity.id
_entity.type
_entity.pdbx_description
1 polymer ?
#
loop_
_entity_poly.entity_id
_entity_poly.type
_entity_poly.pdbx_seq_one_letter_code
_entity_poly.pdbx_strand_id
1 'polypeptide(L)'
;MSGKTAATTSLGYMRKRFIDQVKESLNVPKSCGNSALALCSSKLSQSQIDQAKILSKRISHKLSENSDSSLVQMTPQEVEDDVFVSLCARNYNQVWTIAQKVQQDPMNSRFRSPSLYLLLLESISARGDRSQVTLALNLYSELLSQSSLSEDTVKVATLQLFKCFESCQDFTQLIPLRILYENTIVTVLPYFEYEALFLGAHLHVFLNTGQYNQALALMHQSFESFPDHEDQLILLQKLPLLKLFDTMCNFKDCNSLEYWLSLVLDKNTSSIPYAWWSQFLSLATSQNHYGLVKLIYTHVIMAGHDKDLAIEDVITNNVISNIEAQSTMLATLSDHTLQAILHTLASHGDVESTLSLIEWHYIHKEMRGERALTKDLCIDIIRSYCFNNDFSATPIEGEHDSSVEKVLDVLESFLSRSKEDFHYTDISDAFSHKINTLNVFDQNVFEAARHETATVEFINQLEEPEQEARKSKNENIYESPQGNVFMNQKIMQQVIISHLTYMKDRHMSEKCIRLYTECILNHINKYQNASGVINAMSAMKKFNCTCYCWFTPSVFDILFKSISNSAAARLTGYTLLSFMKQTARPVSKSNVENLIFSSLRGPQFNPLLEFYIHEYLSTFNQKPSVHVTQRIQNFSSLNDNGKRLLEFLKDHTVEFVRENWEAYGFNSAFPQNNLHLTDDTNEHYHQIDVRDSRQLAFILDMKD
;
A
#
# COMPACT_ATOMS: atom_id res chain seq x y z
N MET A 1 -36.50 74.20 -2.50
CA MET A 1 -36.17 73.49 -3.76
C MET A 1 -34.74 73.81 -4.15
N SER A 2 -34.03 72.86 -4.78
CA SER A 2 -32.61 72.86 -5.19
C SER A 2 -31.62 72.37 -4.14
N GLY A 3 -31.05 71.17 -4.35
CA GLY A 3 -30.05 70.53 -3.49
C GLY A 3 -29.82 69.04 -3.77
N LYS A 4 -30.68 68.36 -4.55
CA LYS A 4 -30.61 66.91 -4.80
C LYS A 4 -29.93 66.48 -6.11
N THR A 5 -29.43 67.39 -6.94
CA THR A 5 -28.99 67.08 -8.32
C THR A 5 -27.47 66.97 -8.55
N ALA A 6 -26.62 67.27 -7.55
CA ALA A 6 -25.16 67.25 -7.73
C ALA A 6 -24.45 65.98 -7.23
N ALA A 7 -25.02 65.25 -6.27
CA ALA A 7 -24.39 64.04 -5.69
C ALA A 7 -24.60 62.78 -6.56
N THR A 8 -25.73 62.69 -7.27
CA THR A 8 -26.09 61.58 -8.16
C THR A 8 -25.25 61.54 -9.44
N THR A 9 -24.75 62.68 -9.90
CA THR A 9 -23.93 62.81 -11.12
C THR A 9 -22.49 62.31 -10.95
N SER A 10 -21.93 62.28 -9.73
CA SER A 10 -20.54 61.79 -9.52
C SER A 10 -20.46 60.26 -9.47
N LEU A 11 -21.39 59.58 -8.80
CA LEU A 11 -21.37 58.12 -8.65
C LEU A 11 -21.73 57.39 -9.95
N GLY A 12 -22.65 57.92 -10.76
CA GLY A 12 -22.97 57.36 -12.08
C GLY A 12 -21.76 57.38 -13.03
N TYR A 13 -21.03 58.50 -13.08
CA TYR A 13 -19.83 58.62 -13.92
C TYR A 13 -18.69 57.70 -13.46
N MET A 14 -18.46 57.59 -12.15
CA MET A 14 -17.44 56.69 -11.59
C MET A 14 -17.75 55.21 -11.86
N ARG A 15 -19.03 54.80 -11.76
CA ARG A 15 -19.48 53.45 -12.09
C ARG A 15 -19.23 53.12 -13.55
N LYS A 16 -19.72 53.97 -14.46
CA LYS A 16 -19.54 53.78 -15.90
C LYS A 16 -18.06 53.69 -16.30
N ARG A 17 -17.21 54.59 -15.76
CA ARG A 17 -15.77 54.57 -16.01
C ARG A 17 -15.10 53.28 -15.54
N PHE A 18 -15.48 52.75 -14.38
CA PHE A 18 -14.95 51.47 -13.88
C PHE A 18 -15.36 50.30 -14.79
N ILE A 19 -16.63 50.26 -15.20
CA ILE A 19 -17.15 49.19 -16.09
C ILE A 19 -16.45 49.23 -17.45
N ASP A 20 -16.30 50.42 -18.04
CA ASP A 20 -15.60 50.60 -19.31
C ASP A 20 -14.12 50.17 -19.21
N GLN A 21 -13.43 50.50 -18.11
CA GLN A 21 -12.05 50.05 -17.84
C GLN A 21 -11.93 48.53 -17.72
N VAL A 22 -12.88 47.87 -17.05
CA VAL A 22 -12.90 46.40 -16.94
C VAL A 22 -13.11 45.76 -18.32
N LYS A 23 -14.09 46.27 -19.11
CA LYS A 23 -14.36 45.79 -20.47
C LYS A 23 -13.16 45.95 -21.40
N GLU A 24 -12.47 47.09 -21.35
CA GLU A 24 -11.25 47.35 -22.14
C GLU A 24 -10.09 46.45 -21.72
N SER A 25 -9.87 46.25 -20.42
CA SER A 25 -8.77 45.41 -19.92
C SER A 25 -8.89 43.92 -20.29
N LEU A 26 -10.11 43.46 -20.56
CA LEU A 26 -10.42 42.06 -20.84
C LEU A 26 -10.76 41.79 -22.32
N ASN A 27 -10.56 42.78 -23.22
CA ASN A 27 -10.82 42.67 -24.66
C ASN A 27 -12.23 42.13 -25.00
N VAL A 28 -13.24 42.54 -24.24
CA VAL A 28 -14.62 42.06 -24.45
C VAL A 28 -15.15 42.61 -25.78
N PRO A 29 -15.57 41.77 -26.75
CA PRO A 29 -16.16 42.25 -28.00
C PRO A 29 -17.38 43.13 -27.73
N LYS A 30 -17.50 44.27 -28.42
CA LYS A 30 -18.66 45.17 -28.30
C LYS A 30 -20.00 44.48 -28.61
N SER A 31 -19.96 43.36 -29.35
CA SER A 31 -21.11 42.51 -29.69
C SER A 31 -21.66 41.67 -28.52
N CYS A 32 -20.91 41.48 -27.43
CA CYS A 32 -21.32 40.64 -26.29
C CYS A 32 -22.12 41.37 -25.20
N GLY A 33 -22.46 42.65 -25.37
CA GLY A 33 -23.32 43.40 -24.45
C GLY A 33 -22.91 43.33 -22.97
N ASN A 34 -23.88 43.23 -22.06
CA ASN A 34 -23.65 43.08 -20.61
C ASN A 34 -23.57 41.60 -20.15
N SER A 35 -23.86 40.61 -21.01
CA SER A 35 -23.72 39.18 -20.65
C SER A 35 -22.26 38.78 -20.43
N ALA A 36 -21.31 39.47 -21.08
CA ALA A 36 -19.88 39.26 -20.85
C ALA A 36 -19.37 39.79 -19.49
N LEU A 37 -20.12 40.65 -18.79
CA LEU A 37 -19.70 41.21 -17.50
C LEU A 37 -19.61 40.13 -16.41
N ALA A 38 -20.55 39.18 -16.40
CA ALA A 38 -20.54 38.10 -15.42
C ALA A 38 -19.26 37.24 -15.51
N LEU A 39 -18.73 37.02 -16.72
CA LEU A 39 -17.47 36.31 -16.95
C LEU A 39 -16.21 37.11 -16.56
N CYS A 40 -16.31 38.44 -16.44
CA CYS A 40 -15.18 39.32 -16.17
C CYS A 40 -14.76 39.35 -14.70
N SER A 41 -15.67 39.02 -13.78
CA SER A 41 -15.49 39.13 -12.32
C SER A 41 -14.31 38.30 -11.78
N SER A 42 -14.06 37.13 -12.38
CA SER A 42 -13.03 36.17 -11.96
C SER A 42 -11.62 36.53 -12.45
N LYS A 43 -11.48 37.48 -13.40
CA LYS A 43 -10.22 37.85 -14.06
C LYS A 43 -9.71 39.24 -13.66
N LEU A 44 -10.25 39.81 -12.58
CA LEU A 44 -9.90 41.15 -12.13
C LEU A 44 -8.54 41.20 -11.41
N SER A 45 -7.78 42.25 -11.70
CA SER A 45 -6.57 42.57 -10.94
C SER A 45 -6.91 43.07 -9.53
N GLN A 46 -5.97 42.93 -8.60
CA GLN A 46 -6.16 43.38 -7.21
C GLN A 46 -6.51 44.87 -7.12
N SER A 47 -5.93 45.71 -7.99
CA SER A 47 -6.25 47.15 -8.04
C SER A 47 -7.69 47.43 -8.48
N GLN A 48 -8.23 46.66 -9.43
CA GLN A 48 -9.63 46.75 -9.86
C GLN A 48 -10.58 46.29 -8.75
N ILE A 49 -10.22 45.25 -8.00
CA ILE A 49 -11.00 44.77 -6.84
C ILE A 49 -11.07 45.87 -5.76
N ASP A 50 -9.97 46.54 -5.47
CA ASP A 50 -9.94 47.59 -4.44
C ASP A 50 -10.71 48.85 -4.87
N GLN A 51 -10.69 49.21 -6.16
CA GLN A 51 -11.58 50.23 -6.72
C GLN A 51 -13.05 49.84 -6.60
N ALA A 52 -13.40 48.59 -6.91
CA ALA A 52 -14.76 48.07 -6.77
C ALA A 52 -15.25 48.14 -5.31
N LYS A 53 -14.40 47.82 -4.31
CA LYS A 53 -14.75 47.94 -2.89
C LYS A 53 -15.11 49.38 -2.48
N ILE A 54 -14.40 50.37 -3.00
CA ILE A 54 -14.69 51.79 -2.72
C ILE A 54 -16.05 52.18 -3.30
N LEU A 55 -16.34 51.75 -4.52
CA LEU A 55 -17.62 52.02 -5.19
C LEU A 55 -18.79 51.27 -4.51
N SER A 56 -18.60 50.00 -4.17
CA SER A 56 -19.56 49.15 -3.45
C SER A 56 -19.97 49.77 -2.11
N LYS A 57 -19.03 50.31 -1.32
CA LYS A 57 -19.32 51.04 -0.07
C LYS A 57 -20.19 52.28 -0.30
N ARG A 58 -19.92 53.05 -1.36
CA ARG A 58 -20.72 54.24 -1.72
C ARG A 58 -22.13 53.86 -2.18
N ILE A 59 -22.27 52.74 -2.90
CA ILE A 59 -23.56 52.17 -3.29
C ILE A 59 -24.34 51.72 -2.03
N SER A 60 -23.68 51.07 -1.07
CA SER A 60 -24.32 50.64 0.19
C SER A 60 -24.89 51.81 0.98
N HIS A 61 -24.13 52.91 1.10
CA HIS A 61 -24.57 54.13 1.78
C HIS A 61 -25.81 54.75 1.13
N LYS A 62 -25.82 54.84 -0.22
CA LYS A 62 -26.97 55.35 -0.98
C LYS A 62 -28.23 54.48 -0.80
N LEU A 63 -28.04 53.16 -0.65
CA LEU A 63 -29.13 52.20 -0.43
C LEU A 63 -29.65 52.19 1.01
N SER A 64 -28.86 52.62 2.01
CA SER A 64 -29.28 52.75 3.41
C SER A 64 -29.98 54.06 3.73
N GLU A 65 -29.67 55.16 3.03
CA GLU A 65 -30.27 56.48 3.28
C GLU A 65 -31.71 56.63 2.74
N ASN A 66 -32.18 55.74 1.86
CA ASN A 66 -33.51 55.80 1.24
C ASN A 66 -34.31 54.55 1.62
N SER A 67 -35.06 54.60 2.73
CA SER A 67 -35.66 53.40 3.35
C SER A 67 -36.84 52.79 2.60
N ASP A 68 -37.63 53.52 1.80
CA ASP A 68 -38.89 52.96 1.26
C ASP A 68 -39.15 53.19 -0.25
N SER A 69 -38.17 53.69 -1.04
CA SER A 69 -38.39 53.90 -2.50
C SER A 69 -37.12 53.90 -3.39
N SER A 70 -35.99 53.37 -2.92
CA SER A 70 -34.70 53.60 -3.60
C SER A 70 -34.57 53.04 -5.02
N LEU A 71 -35.27 51.95 -5.36
CA LEU A 71 -35.23 51.34 -6.70
C LEU A 71 -36.24 51.93 -7.68
N VAL A 72 -37.27 52.67 -7.21
CA VAL A 72 -38.30 53.26 -8.09
C VAL A 72 -37.70 54.24 -9.10
N GLN A 73 -36.62 54.92 -8.69
CA GLN A 73 -35.92 55.94 -9.48
C GLN A 73 -34.72 55.44 -10.29
N MET A 74 -34.35 54.15 -10.18
CA MET A 74 -33.21 53.58 -10.90
C MET A 74 -33.65 52.93 -12.20
N THR A 75 -32.84 53.09 -13.24
CA THR A 75 -33.01 52.34 -14.50
C THR A 75 -32.52 50.89 -14.31
N PRO A 76 -33.01 49.91 -15.10
CA PRO A 76 -32.54 48.53 -15.04
C PRO A 76 -31.02 48.40 -15.21
N GLN A 77 -30.43 49.20 -16.11
CA GLN A 77 -28.99 49.26 -16.32
C GLN A 77 -28.22 49.70 -15.06
N GLU A 78 -28.73 50.70 -14.32
CA GLU A 78 -28.08 51.15 -13.08
C GLU A 78 -28.12 50.09 -11.97
N VAL A 79 -29.14 49.24 -11.96
CA VAL A 79 -29.23 48.11 -11.02
C VAL A 79 -28.25 47.01 -11.41
N GLU A 80 -28.15 46.66 -12.69
CA GLU A 80 -27.15 45.72 -13.20
C GLU A 80 -25.73 46.19 -12.89
N ASP A 81 -25.43 47.46 -13.12
CA ASP A 81 -24.12 48.08 -12.85
C ASP A 81 -23.80 48.01 -11.34
N ASP A 82 -24.77 48.28 -10.47
CA ASP A 82 -24.58 48.22 -9.01
C ASP A 82 -24.38 46.79 -8.50
N VAL A 83 -25.08 45.82 -9.07
CA VAL A 83 -24.87 44.38 -8.80
C VAL A 83 -23.48 43.96 -9.26
N PHE A 84 -23.09 44.30 -10.49
CA PHE A 84 -21.79 43.96 -11.04
C PHE A 84 -20.64 44.55 -10.21
N VAL A 85 -20.70 45.84 -9.86
CA VAL A 85 -19.69 46.49 -9.01
C VAL A 85 -19.61 45.83 -7.63
N SER A 86 -20.74 45.47 -7.04
CA SER A 86 -20.79 44.78 -5.74
C SER A 86 -20.24 43.35 -5.81
N LEU A 87 -20.47 42.65 -6.92
CA LEU A 87 -19.90 41.34 -7.23
C LEU A 87 -18.37 41.42 -7.39
N CYS A 88 -17.86 42.38 -8.18
CA CYS A 88 -16.42 42.63 -8.33
C CYS A 88 -15.73 42.97 -6.99
N ALA A 89 -16.44 43.64 -6.09
CA ALA A 89 -15.97 43.95 -4.74
C ALA A 89 -15.98 42.74 -3.79
N ARG A 90 -16.51 41.58 -4.22
CA ARG A 90 -16.80 40.39 -3.41
C ARG A 90 -17.76 40.66 -2.24
N ASN A 91 -18.64 41.64 -2.40
CA ASN A 91 -19.65 41.98 -1.40
C ASN A 91 -20.98 41.29 -1.72
N TYR A 92 -21.01 39.96 -1.58
CA TYR A 92 -22.17 39.14 -1.95
C TYR A 92 -23.43 39.47 -1.15
N ASN A 93 -23.30 39.89 0.11
CA ASN A 93 -24.44 40.31 0.94
C ASN A 93 -25.15 41.53 0.33
N GLN A 94 -24.39 42.47 -0.24
CA GLN A 94 -24.95 43.62 -0.93
C GLN A 94 -25.65 43.22 -2.23
N VAL A 95 -25.07 42.28 -3.01
CA VAL A 95 -25.74 41.70 -4.19
C VAL A 95 -27.11 41.13 -3.82
N TRP A 96 -27.18 40.35 -2.74
CA TRP A 96 -28.44 39.78 -2.27
C TRP A 96 -29.42 40.82 -1.73
N THR A 97 -28.92 41.85 -1.05
CA THR A 97 -29.75 42.97 -0.61
C THR A 97 -30.39 43.68 -1.80
N ILE A 98 -29.63 43.89 -2.88
CA ILE A 98 -30.15 44.50 -4.12
C ILE A 98 -31.18 43.55 -4.77
N ALA A 99 -30.88 42.26 -4.89
CA ALA A 99 -31.79 41.26 -5.47
C ALA A 99 -33.12 41.15 -4.70
N GLN A 100 -33.08 41.12 -3.37
CA GLN A 100 -34.27 41.12 -2.52
C GLN A 100 -35.12 42.38 -2.71
N LYS A 101 -34.47 43.56 -2.77
CA LYS A 101 -35.17 44.81 -3.06
C LYS A 101 -35.80 44.80 -4.46
N VAL A 102 -35.14 44.22 -5.47
CA VAL A 102 -35.72 44.03 -6.82
C VAL A 102 -36.94 43.12 -6.77
N GLN A 103 -36.88 42.01 -6.03
CA GLN A 103 -38.00 41.07 -5.88
C GLN A 103 -39.21 41.72 -5.19
N GLN A 104 -38.96 42.55 -4.18
CA GLN A 104 -39.98 43.28 -3.41
C GLN A 104 -40.56 44.50 -4.15
N ASP A 105 -39.97 44.93 -5.26
CA ASP A 105 -40.47 46.06 -6.06
C ASP A 105 -41.82 45.70 -6.73
N PRO A 106 -42.86 46.52 -6.59
CA PRO A 106 -44.17 46.27 -7.21
C PRO A 106 -44.12 46.13 -8.74
N MET A 107 -43.10 46.70 -9.38
CA MET A 107 -42.83 46.65 -10.82
C MET A 107 -41.60 45.78 -11.13
N ASN A 108 -41.36 44.70 -10.37
CA ASN A 108 -40.16 43.86 -10.52
C ASN A 108 -39.90 43.33 -11.94
N SER A 109 -40.94 43.18 -12.76
CA SER A 109 -40.83 42.70 -14.15
C SER A 109 -39.91 43.59 -15.01
N ARG A 110 -39.81 44.89 -14.70
CA ARG A 110 -38.93 45.84 -15.42
C ARG A 110 -37.44 45.57 -15.22
N PHE A 111 -37.07 44.83 -14.18
CA PHE A 111 -35.68 44.52 -13.83
C PHE A 111 -35.25 43.11 -14.24
N ARG A 112 -36.17 42.29 -14.76
CA ARG A 112 -35.89 40.90 -15.16
C ARG A 112 -35.16 40.84 -16.50
N SER A 113 -33.88 41.19 -16.50
CA SER A 113 -33.01 41.10 -17.69
C SER A 113 -32.11 39.86 -17.66
N PRO A 114 -31.74 39.28 -18.81
CA PRO A 114 -30.77 38.18 -18.87
C PRO A 114 -29.46 38.48 -18.15
N SER A 115 -28.97 39.72 -18.27
CA SER A 115 -27.73 40.17 -17.62
C SER A 115 -27.83 40.16 -16.10
N LEU A 116 -28.97 40.53 -15.51
CA LEU A 116 -29.15 40.43 -14.07
C LEU A 116 -29.14 38.98 -13.59
N TYR A 117 -29.83 38.06 -14.27
CA TYR A 117 -29.83 36.63 -13.92
C TYR A 117 -28.41 36.03 -13.98
N LEU A 118 -27.64 36.34 -15.03
CA LEU A 118 -26.24 35.91 -15.14
C LEU A 118 -25.34 36.45 -14.01
N LEU A 119 -25.53 37.70 -13.61
CA LEU A 119 -24.79 38.29 -12.49
C LEU A 119 -25.18 37.66 -11.14
N LEU A 120 -26.45 37.31 -10.95
CA LEU A 120 -26.91 36.61 -9.75
C LEU A 120 -26.40 35.17 -9.71
N LEU A 121 -26.43 34.44 -10.83
CA LEU A 121 -25.85 33.10 -10.95
C LEU A 121 -24.34 33.11 -10.68
N GLU A 122 -23.60 34.07 -11.26
CA GLU A 122 -22.18 34.28 -10.95
C GLU A 122 -21.96 34.59 -9.46
N SER A 123 -22.85 35.37 -8.84
CA SER A 123 -22.74 35.66 -7.42
C SER A 123 -22.94 34.43 -6.54
N ILE A 124 -23.78 33.48 -6.95
CA ILE A 124 -23.96 32.21 -6.22
C ILE A 124 -22.72 31.35 -6.40
N SER A 125 -22.28 31.16 -7.64
CA SER A 125 -21.11 30.32 -7.95
C SER A 125 -19.84 30.85 -7.28
N ALA A 126 -19.58 32.16 -7.35
CA ALA A 126 -18.40 32.79 -6.76
C ALA A 126 -18.41 32.83 -5.22
N ARG A 127 -19.59 32.79 -4.60
CA ARG A 127 -19.73 32.69 -3.14
C ARG A 127 -19.46 31.27 -2.64
N GLY A 128 -19.79 30.25 -3.44
CA GLY A 128 -19.66 28.84 -3.06
C GLY A 128 -20.55 28.44 -1.88
N ASP A 129 -21.71 29.11 -1.72
CA ASP A 129 -22.64 28.84 -0.63
C ASP A 129 -23.47 27.59 -0.94
N ARG A 130 -23.27 26.54 -0.13
CA ARG A 130 -23.89 25.22 -0.28
C ARG A 130 -25.42 25.25 -0.27
N SER A 131 -26.02 26.27 0.36
CA SER A 131 -27.47 26.41 0.52
C SER A 131 -28.18 27.07 -0.67
N GLN A 132 -27.43 27.63 -1.62
CA GLN A 132 -27.99 28.46 -2.69
C GLN A 132 -28.18 27.73 -4.04
N VAL A 133 -27.93 26.42 -4.10
CA VAL A 133 -28.05 25.62 -5.34
C VAL A 133 -29.49 25.56 -5.86
N THR A 134 -30.48 25.41 -4.96
CA THR A 134 -31.89 25.46 -5.33
C THR A 134 -32.29 26.81 -5.93
N LEU A 135 -31.73 27.90 -5.40
CA LEU A 135 -31.94 29.23 -5.96
C LEU A 135 -31.31 29.36 -7.35
N ALA A 136 -30.11 28.81 -7.56
CA ALA A 136 -29.46 28.80 -8.87
C ALA A 136 -30.28 28.05 -9.92
N LEU A 137 -30.84 26.88 -9.57
CA LEU A 137 -31.74 26.12 -10.45
C LEU A 137 -32.98 26.93 -10.83
N ASN A 138 -33.59 27.63 -9.86
CA ASN A 138 -34.77 28.47 -10.11
C ASN A 138 -34.44 29.69 -11.00
N LEU A 139 -33.32 30.39 -10.73
CA LEU A 139 -32.86 31.52 -11.53
C LEU A 139 -32.55 31.11 -12.97
N TYR A 140 -31.93 29.94 -13.14
CA TYR A 140 -31.63 29.38 -14.46
C TYR A 140 -32.90 29.02 -15.24
N SER A 141 -33.86 28.34 -14.58
CA SER A 141 -35.16 28.02 -15.18
C SER A 141 -35.95 29.27 -15.56
N GLU A 142 -35.96 30.29 -14.70
CA GLU A 142 -36.63 31.56 -15.00
C GLU A 142 -35.96 32.30 -16.17
N LEU A 143 -34.62 32.30 -16.23
CA LEU A 143 -33.87 32.86 -17.37
C LEU A 143 -34.31 32.19 -18.68
N LEU A 144 -34.33 30.85 -18.73
CA LEU A 144 -34.69 30.10 -19.93
C LEU A 144 -36.14 30.27 -20.38
N SER A 145 -37.03 30.67 -19.47
CA SER A 145 -38.42 30.99 -19.81
C SER A 145 -38.58 32.30 -20.61
N GLN A 146 -37.51 33.12 -20.70
CA GLN A 146 -37.53 34.37 -21.45
C GLN A 146 -37.46 34.12 -22.96
N SER A 147 -38.31 34.79 -23.74
CA SER A 147 -38.29 34.72 -25.20
C SER A 147 -37.01 35.34 -25.76
N SER A 148 -36.39 34.68 -26.75
CA SER A 148 -35.24 35.17 -27.54
C SER A 148 -33.90 35.35 -26.79
N LEU A 149 -33.42 34.30 -26.12
CA LEU A 149 -32.05 34.26 -25.60
C LEU A 149 -31.03 33.94 -26.70
N SER A 150 -29.86 34.58 -26.65
CA SER A 150 -28.72 34.17 -27.49
C SER A 150 -28.08 32.88 -26.97
N GLU A 151 -27.54 32.08 -27.87
CA GLU A 151 -26.80 30.86 -27.52
C GLU A 151 -25.68 31.14 -26.50
N ASP A 152 -24.89 32.22 -26.70
CA ASP A 152 -23.84 32.63 -25.77
C ASP A 152 -24.34 32.93 -24.35
N THR A 153 -25.55 33.50 -24.21
CA THR A 153 -26.14 33.76 -22.89
C THR A 153 -26.46 32.45 -22.19
N VAL A 154 -27.02 31.49 -22.92
CA VAL A 154 -27.32 30.14 -22.39
C VAL A 154 -26.03 29.42 -22.01
N LYS A 155 -24.98 29.47 -22.85
CA LYS A 155 -23.67 28.89 -22.52
C LYS A 155 -23.11 29.40 -21.20
N VAL A 156 -23.09 30.72 -21.00
CA VAL A 156 -22.59 31.34 -19.76
C VAL A 156 -23.45 30.95 -18.56
N ALA A 157 -24.77 30.98 -18.70
CA ALA A 157 -25.69 30.59 -17.63
C ALA A 157 -25.49 29.12 -17.22
N THR A 158 -25.33 28.22 -18.18
CA THR A 158 -25.12 26.79 -17.96
C THR A 158 -23.81 26.53 -17.22
N LEU A 159 -22.71 27.19 -17.65
CA LEU A 159 -21.41 27.10 -16.97
C LEU A 159 -21.51 27.56 -15.51
N GLN A 160 -22.22 28.65 -15.24
CA GLN A 160 -22.40 29.16 -13.89
C GLN A 160 -23.27 28.25 -13.04
N LEU A 161 -24.33 27.68 -13.62
CA LEU A 161 -25.17 26.71 -12.95
C LEU A 161 -24.35 25.50 -12.50
N PHE A 162 -23.58 24.86 -13.40
CA PHE A 162 -22.76 23.71 -13.04
C PHE A 162 -21.71 24.05 -11.97
N LYS A 163 -21.10 25.24 -12.03
CA LYS A 163 -20.18 25.71 -10.96
C LYS A 163 -20.86 25.80 -9.59
N CYS A 164 -22.15 26.14 -9.51
CA CYS A 164 -22.87 26.16 -8.24
C CYS A 164 -22.90 24.76 -7.59
N PHE A 165 -22.89 23.69 -8.39
CA PHE A 165 -22.89 22.30 -7.89
C PHE A 165 -21.55 21.85 -7.32
N GLU A 166 -20.44 22.55 -7.58
CA GLU A 166 -19.11 22.18 -7.04
C GLU A 166 -19.08 22.09 -5.51
N SER A 167 -19.89 22.93 -4.86
CA SER A 167 -20.02 23.06 -3.40
C SER A 167 -21.29 22.41 -2.83
N CYS A 168 -22.15 21.84 -3.68
CA CYS A 168 -23.43 21.27 -3.27
C CYS A 168 -23.24 20.02 -2.40
N GLN A 169 -23.94 19.94 -1.28
CA GLN A 169 -23.92 18.81 -0.33
C GLN A 169 -25.28 18.08 -0.24
N ASP A 170 -26.21 18.38 -1.12
CA ASP A 170 -27.53 17.76 -1.14
C ASP A 170 -27.72 17.00 -2.46
N PHE A 171 -27.66 15.68 -2.38
CA PHE A 171 -27.81 14.80 -3.54
C PHE A 171 -29.19 14.93 -4.21
N THR A 172 -30.22 15.36 -3.48
CA THR A 172 -31.58 15.50 -4.05
C THR A 172 -31.65 16.60 -5.11
N GLN A 173 -30.73 17.58 -5.07
CA GLN A 173 -30.63 18.66 -6.06
C GLN A 173 -30.14 18.17 -7.44
N LEU A 174 -29.64 16.93 -7.55
CA LEU A 174 -29.30 16.33 -8.84
C LEU A 174 -30.53 15.97 -9.68
N ILE A 175 -31.68 15.70 -9.04
CA ILE A 175 -32.94 15.39 -9.73
C ILE A 175 -33.41 16.58 -10.60
N PRO A 176 -33.61 17.80 -10.06
CA PRO A 176 -33.99 18.94 -10.88
C PRO A 176 -32.90 19.33 -11.89
N LEU A 177 -31.61 19.13 -11.59
CA LEU A 177 -30.53 19.34 -12.56
C LEU A 177 -30.66 18.40 -13.77
N ARG A 178 -30.92 17.11 -13.53
CA ARG A 178 -31.14 16.11 -14.58
C ARG A 178 -32.34 16.46 -15.46
N ILE A 179 -33.45 16.85 -14.84
CA ILE A 179 -34.66 17.28 -15.56
C ILE A 179 -34.36 18.49 -16.47
N LEU A 180 -33.62 19.48 -15.98
CA LEU A 180 -33.22 20.64 -16.78
C LEU A 180 -32.25 20.27 -17.91
N TYR A 181 -31.33 19.33 -17.64
CA TYR A 181 -30.36 18.88 -18.64
C TYR A 181 -31.04 18.16 -19.80
N GLU A 182 -31.83 17.12 -19.50
CA GLU A 182 -32.51 16.27 -20.49
C GLU A 182 -33.55 17.05 -21.30
N ASN A 183 -34.29 17.98 -20.68
CA ASN A 183 -35.36 18.70 -21.35
C ASN A 183 -34.91 19.99 -22.06
N THR A 184 -33.77 20.60 -21.66
CA THR A 184 -33.44 21.96 -22.11
C THR A 184 -32.00 22.18 -22.46
N ILE A 185 -31.03 21.72 -21.65
CA ILE A 185 -29.62 21.98 -21.95
C ILE A 185 -29.19 21.21 -23.20
N VAL A 186 -29.52 19.92 -23.29
CA VAL A 186 -29.07 19.08 -24.41
C VAL A 186 -29.68 19.51 -25.75
N THR A 187 -30.87 20.12 -25.73
CA THR A 187 -31.55 20.57 -26.95
C THR A 187 -31.01 21.90 -27.47
N VAL A 188 -30.57 22.80 -26.57
CA VAL A 188 -30.03 24.12 -26.91
C VAL A 188 -28.51 24.08 -27.11
N LEU A 189 -27.80 23.22 -26.38
CA LEU A 189 -26.35 23.07 -26.40
C LEU A 189 -25.97 21.59 -26.61
N PRO A 190 -26.12 21.03 -27.83
CA PRO A 190 -25.87 19.62 -28.12
C PRO A 190 -24.37 19.31 -28.29
N TYR A 191 -23.51 19.92 -27.46
CA TYR A 191 -22.07 19.71 -27.49
C TYR A 191 -21.64 18.85 -26.30
N PHE A 192 -20.80 17.85 -26.56
CA PHE A 192 -20.31 16.90 -25.56
C PHE A 192 -19.64 17.58 -24.34
N GLU A 193 -19.04 18.75 -24.51
CA GLU A 193 -18.47 19.52 -23.40
C GLU A 193 -19.49 19.78 -22.26
N TYR A 194 -20.76 20.03 -22.59
CA TYR A 194 -21.80 20.28 -21.58
C TYR A 194 -22.29 18.99 -20.93
N GLU A 195 -22.20 17.86 -21.62
CA GLU A 195 -22.42 16.53 -21.05
C GLU A 195 -21.33 16.20 -20.03
N ALA A 196 -20.06 16.46 -20.38
CA ALA A 196 -18.93 16.29 -19.47
C ALA A 196 -19.05 17.19 -18.22
N LEU A 197 -19.50 18.44 -18.36
CA LEU A 197 -19.76 19.34 -17.24
C LEU A 197 -20.95 18.87 -16.37
N PHE A 198 -21.99 18.32 -16.98
CA PHE A 198 -23.12 17.73 -16.27
C PHE A 198 -22.70 16.52 -15.42
N LEU A 199 -21.88 15.63 -15.98
CA LEU A 199 -21.27 14.51 -15.25
C LEU A 199 -20.32 15.01 -14.15
N GLY A 200 -19.54 16.06 -14.42
CA GLY A 200 -18.70 16.73 -13.41
C GLY A 200 -19.50 17.26 -12.22
N ALA A 201 -20.65 17.89 -12.47
CA ALA A 201 -21.55 18.35 -11.41
C ALA A 201 -22.07 17.18 -10.54
N HIS A 202 -22.46 16.06 -11.16
CA HIS A 202 -22.85 14.84 -10.42
C HIS A 202 -21.71 14.32 -9.55
N LEU A 203 -20.50 14.25 -10.12
CA LEU A 203 -19.32 13.77 -9.40
C LEU A 203 -18.98 14.68 -8.21
N HIS A 204 -19.05 16.02 -8.39
CA HIS A 204 -18.86 16.97 -7.30
C HIS A 204 -19.80 16.72 -6.12
N VAL A 205 -21.09 16.46 -6.40
CA VAL A 205 -22.10 16.22 -5.37
C VAL A 205 -21.89 14.87 -4.70
N PHE A 206 -21.67 13.79 -5.44
CA PHE A 206 -21.38 12.48 -4.86
C PHE A 206 -20.15 12.50 -3.95
N LEU A 207 -19.08 13.19 -4.35
CA LEU A 207 -17.89 13.36 -3.52
C LEU A 207 -18.18 14.23 -2.27
N ASN A 208 -18.97 15.29 -2.42
CA ASN A 208 -19.39 16.16 -1.31
C ASN A 208 -20.28 15.48 -0.27
N THR A 209 -21.07 14.49 -0.68
CA THR A 209 -21.98 13.72 0.19
C THR A 209 -21.37 12.42 0.71
N GLY A 210 -20.11 12.13 0.36
CA GLY A 210 -19.40 10.92 0.80
C GLY A 210 -19.83 9.63 0.06
N GLN A 211 -20.51 9.74 -1.08
CA GLN A 211 -20.96 8.61 -1.90
C GLN A 211 -19.86 8.11 -2.84
N TYR A 212 -18.71 7.70 -2.28
CA TYR A 212 -17.50 7.31 -3.02
C TYR A 212 -17.73 6.24 -4.09
N ASN A 213 -18.41 5.14 -3.76
CA ASN A 213 -18.65 4.05 -4.72
C ASN A 213 -19.51 4.47 -5.91
N GLN A 214 -20.47 5.38 -5.68
CA GLN A 214 -21.32 5.90 -6.77
C GLN A 214 -20.55 6.87 -7.66
N ALA A 215 -19.64 7.67 -7.07
CA ALA A 215 -18.72 8.51 -7.81
C ALA A 215 -17.80 7.68 -8.73
N LEU A 216 -17.21 6.59 -8.24
CA LEU A 216 -16.41 5.68 -9.06
C LEU A 216 -17.22 5.00 -10.16
N ALA A 217 -18.40 4.48 -9.82
CA ALA A 217 -19.27 3.83 -10.80
C ALA A 217 -19.65 4.78 -11.94
N LEU A 218 -19.96 6.04 -11.61
CA LEU A 218 -20.24 7.08 -12.62
C LEU A 218 -19.02 7.32 -13.51
N MET A 219 -17.82 7.39 -12.93
CA MET A 219 -16.58 7.56 -13.70
C MET A 219 -16.36 6.42 -14.69
N HIS A 220 -16.42 5.17 -14.22
CA HIS A 220 -16.26 3.99 -15.08
C HIS A 220 -17.32 3.95 -16.18
N GLN A 221 -18.59 4.12 -15.81
CA GLN A 221 -19.69 4.12 -16.77
C GLN A 221 -19.54 5.23 -17.82
N SER A 222 -19.06 6.42 -17.43
CA SER A 222 -18.84 7.52 -18.37
C SER A 222 -17.74 7.17 -19.39
N PHE A 223 -16.64 6.55 -18.95
CA PHE A 223 -15.56 6.14 -19.86
C PHE A 223 -15.95 4.97 -20.78
N GLU A 224 -16.78 4.05 -20.29
CA GLU A 224 -17.33 2.95 -21.10
C GLU A 224 -18.35 3.44 -22.13
N SER A 225 -19.18 4.41 -21.74
CA SER A 225 -20.24 4.95 -22.61
C SER A 225 -19.70 5.84 -23.73
N PHE A 226 -18.53 6.45 -23.52
CA PHE A 226 -17.86 7.35 -24.47
C PHE A 226 -16.44 6.83 -24.78
N PRO A 227 -16.30 5.82 -25.66
CA PRO A 227 -15.01 5.19 -25.95
C PRO A 227 -14.10 6.05 -26.84
N ASP A 228 -14.65 7.08 -27.51
CA ASP A 228 -13.92 7.92 -28.44
C ASP A 228 -12.82 8.72 -27.71
N HIS A 229 -11.63 8.75 -28.32
CA HIS A 229 -10.45 9.30 -27.66
C HIS A 229 -10.61 10.80 -27.32
N GLU A 230 -11.18 11.60 -28.23
CA GLU A 230 -11.42 13.03 -28.03
C GLU A 230 -12.42 13.29 -26.89
N ASP A 231 -13.49 12.51 -26.81
CA ASP A 231 -14.49 12.61 -25.75
C ASP A 231 -13.89 12.29 -24.39
N GLN A 232 -13.08 11.24 -24.29
CA GLN A 232 -12.36 10.91 -23.06
C GLN A 232 -11.38 12.01 -22.63
N LEU A 233 -10.72 12.70 -23.57
CA LEU A 233 -9.87 13.85 -23.26
C LEU A 233 -10.70 14.99 -22.67
N ILE A 234 -11.86 15.29 -23.26
CA ILE A 234 -12.78 16.32 -22.76
C ILE A 234 -13.31 15.96 -21.38
N LEU A 235 -13.68 14.69 -21.14
CA LEU A 235 -14.09 14.19 -19.82
C LEU A 235 -12.99 14.44 -18.77
N LEU A 236 -11.76 14.00 -19.01
CA LEU A 236 -10.65 14.20 -18.06
C LEU A 236 -10.39 15.68 -17.75
N GLN A 237 -10.58 16.57 -18.71
CA GLN A 237 -10.38 18.01 -18.50
C GLN A 237 -11.51 18.68 -17.69
N LYS A 238 -12.72 18.14 -17.72
CA LYS A 238 -13.92 18.77 -17.10
C LYS A 238 -14.33 18.12 -15.78
N LEU A 239 -13.93 16.87 -15.55
CA LEU A 239 -14.24 16.15 -14.32
C LEU A 239 -13.35 16.63 -13.15
N PRO A 240 -13.85 16.62 -11.89
CA PRO A 240 -13.07 17.02 -10.71
C PRO A 240 -12.06 15.97 -10.25
N LEU A 241 -11.07 15.65 -11.11
CA LEU A 241 -10.09 14.59 -10.88
C LEU A 241 -9.30 14.77 -9.58
N LEU A 242 -8.83 15.98 -9.26
CA LEU A 242 -8.07 16.22 -8.02
C LEU A 242 -8.89 15.91 -6.76
N LYS A 243 -10.18 16.25 -6.76
CA LYS A 243 -11.08 15.97 -5.64
C LYS A 243 -11.38 14.47 -5.53
N LEU A 244 -11.48 13.80 -6.68
CA LEU A 244 -11.63 12.35 -6.74
C LEU A 244 -10.38 11.65 -6.18
N PHE A 245 -9.18 12.07 -6.59
CA PHE A 245 -7.91 11.53 -6.09
C PHE A 245 -7.72 11.76 -4.59
N ASP A 246 -8.10 12.94 -4.08
CA ASP A 246 -8.13 13.19 -2.63
C ASP A 246 -9.03 12.20 -1.90
N THR A 247 -10.21 11.95 -2.45
CA THR A 247 -11.17 10.99 -1.89
C THR A 247 -10.60 9.57 -1.94
N MET A 248 -9.99 9.15 -3.04
CA MET A 248 -9.30 7.85 -3.14
C MET A 248 -8.20 7.72 -2.08
N CYS A 249 -7.43 8.79 -1.83
CA CYS A 249 -6.41 8.80 -0.78
C CYS A 249 -7.03 8.64 0.62
N ASN A 250 -8.13 9.35 0.90
CA ASN A 250 -8.83 9.28 2.17
C ASN A 250 -9.44 7.88 2.42
N PHE A 251 -9.93 7.21 1.37
CA PHE A 251 -10.42 5.83 1.41
C PHE A 251 -9.31 4.77 1.30
N LYS A 252 -8.06 5.18 1.07
CA LYS A 252 -6.87 4.33 0.85
C LYS A 252 -7.00 3.36 -0.34
N ASP A 253 -7.76 3.74 -1.36
CA ASP A 253 -8.01 2.92 -2.55
C ASP A 253 -6.88 3.10 -3.58
N CYS A 254 -5.82 2.32 -3.43
CA CYS A 254 -4.63 2.42 -4.27
C CYS A 254 -4.85 1.88 -5.70
N ASN A 255 -5.67 0.85 -5.87
CA ASN A 255 -5.96 0.23 -7.17
C ASN A 255 -6.70 1.21 -8.09
N SER A 256 -7.78 1.83 -7.61
CA SER A 256 -8.50 2.83 -8.39
C SER A 256 -7.61 4.03 -8.70
N LEU A 257 -6.82 4.48 -7.71
CA LEU A 257 -5.91 5.60 -7.89
C LEU A 257 -4.86 5.32 -8.97
N GLU A 258 -4.24 4.14 -8.97
CA GLU A 258 -3.30 3.71 -10.02
C GLU A 258 -3.95 3.72 -11.40
N TYR A 259 -5.11 3.10 -11.54
CA TYR A 259 -5.83 3.02 -12.82
C TYR A 259 -6.17 4.40 -13.40
N TRP A 260 -6.67 5.31 -12.58
CA TRP A 260 -7.04 6.64 -13.07
C TRP A 260 -5.82 7.54 -13.31
N LEU A 261 -4.75 7.42 -12.51
CA LEU A 261 -3.52 8.17 -12.75
C LEU A 261 -2.82 7.73 -14.04
N SER A 262 -2.77 6.42 -14.35
CA SER A 262 -2.20 5.95 -15.61
C SER A 262 -2.94 6.51 -16.82
N LEU A 263 -4.28 6.51 -16.79
CA LEU A 263 -5.10 7.12 -17.84
C LEU A 263 -4.86 8.62 -18.02
N VAL A 264 -4.68 9.38 -16.93
CA VAL A 264 -4.36 10.82 -17.01
C VAL A 264 -2.99 11.05 -17.64
N LEU A 265 -1.99 10.25 -17.24
CA LEU A 265 -0.62 10.32 -17.75
C LEU A 265 -0.55 9.97 -19.23
N ASP A 266 -1.15 8.86 -19.65
CA ASP A 266 -1.16 8.40 -21.05
C ASP A 266 -1.75 9.45 -22.01
N LYS A 267 -2.77 10.17 -21.54
CA LYS A 267 -3.51 11.16 -22.33
C LYS A 267 -2.96 12.59 -22.21
N ASN A 268 -1.96 12.84 -21.36
CA ASN A 268 -1.37 14.18 -21.11
C ASN A 268 -2.40 15.31 -20.86
N THR A 269 -3.51 14.99 -20.19
CA THR A 269 -4.70 15.87 -20.12
C THR A 269 -4.63 16.96 -19.06
N SER A 270 -3.84 16.76 -18.00
CA SER A 270 -3.78 17.68 -16.88
C SER A 270 -2.45 17.61 -16.12
N SER A 271 -1.93 18.79 -15.77
CA SER A 271 -0.75 18.91 -14.90
C SER A 271 -1.18 18.69 -13.45
N ILE A 272 -0.94 17.49 -12.93
CA ILE A 272 -1.14 17.18 -11.51
C ILE A 272 -0.04 17.90 -10.72
N PRO A 273 -0.38 18.76 -9.73
CA PRO A 273 0.62 19.46 -8.94
C PRO A 273 1.52 18.51 -8.15
N TYR A 274 2.82 18.85 -8.03
CA TYR A 274 3.81 18.03 -7.31
C TYR A 274 3.43 17.64 -5.87
N ALA A 275 2.69 18.48 -5.15
CA ALA A 275 2.23 18.17 -3.80
C ALA A 275 1.35 16.91 -3.75
N TRP A 276 0.53 16.68 -4.78
CA TRP A 276 -0.34 15.50 -4.88
C TRP A 276 0.46 14.22 -5.12
N TRP A 277 1.50 14.28 -5.95
CA TRP A 277 2.38 13.13 -6.20
C TRP A 277 3.07 12.64 -4.93
N SER A 278 3.49 13.57 -4.05
CA SER A 278 4.04 13.20 -2.73
C SER A 278 3.01 12.51 -1.84
N GLN A 279 1.75 12.99 -1.83
CA GLN A 279 0.65 12.37 -1.11
C GLN A 279 0.34 10.96 -1.63
N PHE A 280 0.31 10.77 -2.95
CA PHE A 280 0.09 9.47 -3.59
C PHE A 280 1.21 8.49 -3.25
N LEU A 281 2.47 8.95 -3.31
CA LEU A 281 3.64 8.13 -2.97
C LEU A 281 3.63 7.70 -1.50
N SER A 282 3.27 8.62 -0.59
CA SER A 282 3.14 8.31 0.84
C SER A 282 2.06 7.27 1.09
N LEU A 283 0.93 7.34 0.39
CA LEU A 283 -0.12 6.32 0.47
C LEU A 283 0.38 4.98 -0.07
N ALA A 284 0.97 4.99 -1.27
CA ALA A 284 1.43 3.79 -1.97
C ALA A 284 2.47 3.01 -1.15
N THR A 285 3.48 3.70 -0.61
CA THR A 285 4.50 3.09 0.26
C THR A 285 3.91 2.58 1.57
N SER A 286 2.95 3.30 2.18
CA SER A 286 2.28 2.85 3.41
C SER A 286 1.43 1.58 3.24
N GLN A 287 0.89 1.36 2.04
CA GLN A 287 0.11 0.16 1.68
C GLN A 287 0.97 -0.91 0.98
N ASN A 288 2.28 -0.67 0.82
CA ASN A 288 3.18 -1.51 0.03
C ASN A 288 2.62 -1.83 -1.37
N HIS A 289 2.02 -0.83 -2.04
CA HIS A 289 1.32 -1.02 -3.31
C HIS A 289 2.26 -0.86 -4.51
N TYR A 290 2.69 -1.98 -5.10
CA TYR A 290 3.71 -1.99 -6.17
C TYR A 290 3.33 -1.16 -7.41
N GLY A 291 2.16 -1.39 -8.00
CA GLY A 291 1.81 -0.76 -9.29
C GLY A 291 1.82 0.76 -9.20
N LEU A 292 1.12 1.33 -8.21
CA LEU A 292 1.17 2.76 -7.90
C LEU A 292 2.58 3.30 -7.60
N VAL A 293 3.40 2.61 -6.79
CA VAL A 293 4.80 3.03 -6.54
C VAL A 293 5.59 3.04 -7.85
N LYS A 294 5.44 2.01 -8.68
CA LYS A 294 6.15 1.90 -9.97
C LYS A 294 5.69 2.94 -10.98
N LEU A 295 4.40 3.25 -11.02
CA LEU A 295 3.85 4.31 -11.86
C LEU A 295 4.47 5.66 -11.52
N ILE A 296 4.49 6.03 -10.23
CA ILE A 296 5.08 7.29 -9.75
C ILE A 296 6.59 7.29 -9.98
N TYR A 297 7.27 6.19 -9.69
CA TYR A 297 8.70 6.05 -9.92
C TYR A 297 9.07 6.27 -11.39
N THR A 298 8.36 5.62 -12.31
CA THR A 298 8.65 5.68 -13.75
C THR A 298 8.31 7.04 -14.37
N HIS A 299 7.11 7.56 -14.08
CA HIS A 299 6.56 8.73 -14.78
C HIS A 299 6.79 10.07 -14.08
N VAL A 300 7.29 10.07 -12.83
CA VAL A 300 7.49 11.30 -12.06
C VAL A 300 8.92 11.40 -11.53
N ILE A 301 9.44 10.33 -10.90
CA ILE A 301 10.79 10.35 -10.33
C ILE A 301 11.84 10.21 -11.44
N MET A 302 11.68 9.21 -12.31
CA MET A 302 12.57 8.91 -13.44
C MET A 302 12.11 9.51 -14.77
N ALA A 303 11.18 10.48 -14.75
CA ALA A 303 10.68 11.13 -15.95
C ALA A 303 11.79 11.90 -16.68
N GLY A 304 11.99 11.60 -17.97
CA GLY A 304 13.03 12.25 -18.79
C GLY A 304 14.43 11.62 -18.66
N HIS A 305 14.55 10.48 -17.98
CA HIS A 305 15.78 9.71 -17.92
C HIS A 305 15.81 8.67 -19.06
N ASP A 306 16.90 8.65 -19.86
CA ASP A 306 17.17 7.55 -20.77
C ASP A 306 17.79 6.38 -19.98
N LYS A 307 17.22 5.18 -20.14
CA LYS A 307 17.70 3.94 -19.49
C LYS A 307 19.12 3.53 -19.90
N ASP A 308 19.63 4.11 -21.00
CA ASP A 308 20.90 3.72 -21.63
C ASP A 308 22.08 4.68 -21.33
N LEU A 309 21.93 5.63 -20.40
CA LEU A 309 23.03 6.52 -20.02
C LEU A 309 24.08 5.76 -19.19
N ALA A 310 25.26 5.54 -19.78
CA ALA A 310 26.38 4.92 -19.09
C ALA A 310 26.84 5.77 -17.89
N ILE A 311 27.22 5.12 -16.78
CA ILE A 311 27.72 5.76 -15.54
C ILE A 311 28.84 6.78 -15.84
N GLU A 312 29.64 6.53 -16.87
CA GLU A 312 30.75 7.38 -17.32
C GLU A 312 30.27 8.72 -17.93
N ASP A 313 29.13 8.74 -18.63
CA ASP A 313 28.52 9.96 -19.20
C ASP A 313 27.88 10.84 -18.13
N VAL A 314 27.37 10.22 -17.06
CA VAL A 314 26.76 10.90 -15.92
C VAL A 314 27.80 11.70 -15.13
N ILE A 315 29.01 11.15 -14.97
CA ILE A 315 30.13 11.74 -14.23
C ILE A 315 30.81 12.87 -15.02
N THR A 316 30.95 12.71 -16.34
CA THR A 316 31.68 13.66 -17.19
C THR A 316 30.86 14.87 -17.61
N ASN A 317 29.53 14.73 -17.77
CA ASN A 317 28.68 15.80 -18.31
C ASN A 317 27.84 16.55 -17.24
N ASN A 318 28.08 16.33 -15.95
CA ASN A 318 27.36 17.02 -14.85
C ASN A 318 25.82 16.88 -14.96
N VAL A 319 25.36 15.80 -15.59
CA VAL A 319 23.97 15.55 -15.98
C VAL A 319 23.06 15.51 -14.75
N ILE A 320 23.56 15.00 -13.63
CA ILE A 320 22.83 14.94 -12.35
C ILE A 320 22.46 16.33 -11.84
N SER A 321 23.38 17.31 -11.88
CA SER A 321 23.06 18.67 -11.40
C SER A 321 22.02 19.38 -12.27
N ASN A 322 21.99 19.05 -13.58
CA ASN A 322 20.98 19.55 -14.50
C ASN A 322 19.65 18.80 -14.35
N ILE A 323 19.67 17.52 -13.96
CA ILE A 323 18.47 16.69 -13.73
C ILE A 323 17.85 16.96 -12.35
N GLU A 324 18.63 17.09 -11.27
CA GLU A 324 18.15 17.55 -9.95
C GLU A 324 17.50 18.94 -10.07
N ALA A 325 17.98 19.77 -11.00
CA ALA A 325 17.35 21.05 -11.35
C ALA A 325 16.07 20.90 -12.20
N GLN A 326 15.86 19.78 -12.90
CA GLN A 326 14.69 19.49 -13.74
C GLN A 326 13.59 18.68 -13.03
N SER A 327 13.95 17.72 -12.17
CA SER A 327 13.02 16.92 -11.36
C SER A 327 12.94 17.48 -9.93
N THR A 328 12.04 18.45 -9.74
CA THR A 328 11.81 19.09 -8.43
C THR A 328 11.42 18.11 -7.33
N MET A 329 10.77 16.98 -7.66
CA MET A 329 10.41 15.95 -6.68
C MET A 329 11.64 15.20 -6.17
N LEU A 330 12.57 14.85 -7.07
CA LEU A 330 13.76 14.06 -6.75
C LEU A 330 14.68 14.79 -5.77
N ALA A 331 14.82 16.11 -5.92
CA ALA A 331 15.55 16.97 -4.99
C ALA A 331 14.89 17.11 -3.60
N THR A 332 13.60 16.75 -3.47
CA THR A 332 12.82 16.89 -2.22
C THR A 332 12.54 15.57 -1.51
N LEU A 333 12.87 14.43 -2.12
CA LEU A 333 12.68 13.11 -1.50
C LEU A 333 13.67 12.91 -0.36
N SER A 334 13.15 12.52 0.80
CA SER A 334 13.98 12.11 1.94
C SER A 334 14.57 10.72 1.70
N ASP A 335 15.73 10.43 2.29
CA ASP A 335 16.34 9.10 2.26
C ASP A 335 15.38 8.01 2.77
N HIS A 336 14.53 8.33 3.76
CA HIS A 336 13.50 7.42 4.25
C HIS A 336 12.46 7.08 3.18
N THR A 337 12.01 8.07 2.40
CA THR A 337 11.03 7.83 1.32
C THR A 337 11.66 6.99 0.21
N LEU A 338 12.92 7.25 -0.15
CA LEU A 338 13.65 6.44 -1.13
C LEU A 338 13.83 5.00 -0.66
N GLN A 339 14.17 4.79 0.62
CA GLN A 339 14.25 3.45 1.19
C GLN A 339 12.89 2.73 1.20
N ALA A 340 11.79 3.44 1.45
CA ALA A 340 10.45 2.87 1.38
C ALA A 340 10.08 2.45 -0.05
N ILE A 341 10.45 3.24 -1.07
CA ILE A 341 10.27 2.88 -2.49
C ILE A 341 11.08 1.62 -2.81
N LEU A 342 12.36 1.61 -2.46
CA LEU A 342 13.25 0.46 -2.66
C LEU A 342 12.69 -0.79 -2.01
N HIS A 343 12.25 -0.69 -0.76
CA HIS A 343 11.67 -1.80 -0.05
C HIS A 343 10.41 -2.35 -0.74
N THR A 344 9.54 -1.47 -1.25
CA THR A 344 8.35 -1.89 -1.99
C THR A 344 8.72 -2.57 -3.31
N LEU A 345 9.65 -2.01 -4.10
CA LEU A 345 10.10 -2.63 -5.35
C LEU A 345 10.77 -4.00 -5.10
N ALA A 346 11.64 -4.07 -4.09
CA ALA A 346 12.34 -5.29 -3.71
C ALA A 346 11.40 -6.39 -3.21
N SER A 347 10.39 -6.04 -2.41
CA SER A 347 9.41 -6.99 -1.88
C SER A 347 8.51 -7.59 -2.97
N HIS A 348 8.46 -6.98 -4.15
CA HIS A 348 7.70 -7.49 -5.31
C HIS A 348 8.60 -8.08 -6.40
N GLY A 349 9.90 -8.23 -6.14
CA GLY A 349 10.82 -8.91 -7.05
C GLY A 349 11.30 -8.08 -8.26
N ASP A 350 11.11 -6.76 -8.24
CA ASP A 350 11.51 -5.88 -9.34
C ASP A 350 13.01 -5.53 -9.27
N VAL A 351 13.84 -6.45 -9.76
CA VAL A 351 15.30 -6.33 -9.71
C VAL A 351 15.80 -5.12 -10.52
N GLU A 352 15.30 -4.93 -11.74
CA GLU A 352 15.75 -3.86 -12.64
C GLU A 352 15.55 -2.48 -12.01
N SER A 353 14.35 -2.20 -11.50
CA SER A 353 14.04 -0.88 -10.93
C SER A 353 14.73 -0.68 -9.57
N THR A 354 14.90 -1.75 -8.79
CA THR A 354 15.63 -1.70 -7.50
C THR A 354 17.10 -1.36 -7.74
N LEU A 355 17.78 -2.04 -8.67
CA LEU A 355 19.17 -1.77 -9.01
C LEU A 355 19.33 -0.38 -9.61
N SER A 356 18.47 0.00 -10.56
CA SER A 356 18.49 1.34 -11.16
C SER A 356 18.40 2.43 -10.09
N LEU A 357 17.44 2.33 -9.16
CA LEU A 357 17.26 3.32 -8.11
C LEU A 357 18.49 3.39 -7.17
N ILE A 358 19.14 2.26 -6.88
CA ILE A 358 20.36 2.22 -6.07
C ILE A 358 21.55 2.86 -6.81
N GLU A 359 21.75 2.48 -8.07
CA GLU A 359 22.82 3.00 -8.92
C GLU A 359 22.71 4.52 -9.06
N TRP A 360 21.51 5.02 -9.35
CA TRP A 360 21.29 6.45 -9.56
C TRP A 360 21.34 7.29 -8.28
N HIS A 361 20.88 6.78 -7.13
CA HIS A 361 20.75 7.61 -5.93
C HIS A 361 21.86 7.41 -4.89
N TYR A 362 22.47 6.22 -4.83
CA TYR A 362 23.38 5.87 -3.75
C TYR A 362 24.83 5.74 -4.20
N ILE A 363 25.10 5.31 -5.44
CA ILE A 363 26.49 5.20 -5.93
C ILE A 363 27.17 6.58 -6.04
N HIS A 364 26.42 7.64 -6.38
CA HIS A 364 26.99 9.00 -6.43
C HIS A 364 27.29 9.60 -5.04
N LYS A 365 26.70 9.08 -3.95
CA LYS A 365 27.05 9.47 -2.58
C LYS A 365 28.46 8.99 -2.20
N GLU A 366 28.94 7.89 -2.78
CA GLU A 366 30.32 7.40 -2.62
C GLU A 366 31.34 8.43 -3.10
N MET A 367 31.08 9.09 -4.23
CA MET A 367 31.96 10.13 -4.77
C MET A 367 31.95 11.43 -3.96
N ARG A 368 30.95 11.61 -3.06
CA ARG A 368 30.91 12.70 -2.07
C ARG A 368 31.55 12.31 -0.74
N GLY A 369 32.10 11.09 -0.61
CA GLY A 369 32.75 10.60 0.61
C GLY A 369 31.81 9.93 1.62
N GLU A 370 30.56 9.66 1.23
CA GLU A 370 29.58 8.92 2.05
C GLU A 370 29.62 7.41 1.75
N ARG A 371 29.06 6.58 2.63
CA ARG A 371 29.06 5.11 2.45
C ARG A 371 28.13 4.72 1.29
N ALA A 372 28.71 4.13 0.23
CA ALA A 372 28.04 3.81 -1.03
C ALA A 372 26.86 2.82 -0.91
N LEU A 373 27.06 1.75 -0.14
CA LEU A 373 26.11 0.64 -0.02
C LEU A 373 26.02 0.25 1.46
N THR A 374 24.87 0.49 2.10
CA THR A 374 24.61 0.09 3.48
C THR A 374 24.10 -1.35 3.53
N LYS A 375 24.20 -2.01 4.68
CA LYS A 375 23.60 -3.34 4.91
C LYS A 375 22.15 -3.43 4.44
N ASP A 376 21.33 -2.41 4.74
CA ASP A 376 19.91 -2.40 4.41
C ASP A 376 19.68 -2.40 2.89
N LEU A 377 20.47 -1.64 2.13
CA LEU A 377 20.43 -1.65 0.66
C LEU A 377 20.83 -3.01 0.10
N CYS A 378 21.88 -3.63 0.65
CA CYS A 378 22.26 -5.00 0.28
C CYS A 378 21.12 -6.00 0.53
N ILE A 379 20.42 -5.86 1.67
CA ILE A 379 19.28 -6.72 2.02
C ILE A 379 18.14 -6.53 1.01
N ASP A 380 17.80 -5.29 0.63
CA ASP A 380 16.74 -5.05 -0.35
C ASP A 380 17.12 -5.57 -1.75
N ILE A 381 18.40 -5.50 -2.16
CA ILE A 381 18.87 -6.18 -3.39
C ILE A 381 18.69 -7.70 -3.27
N ILE A 382 19.14 -8.32 -2.17
CA ILE A 382 18.98 -9.77 -1.98
C ILE A 382 17.48 -10.15 -2.00
N ARG A 383 16.63 -9.34 -1.38
CA ARG A 383 15.17 -9.52 -1.37
C ARG A 383 14.59 -9.45 -2.78
N SER A 384 14.98 -8.49 -3.61
CA SER A 384 14.49 -8.38 -4.98
C SER A 384 14.78 -9.65 -5.78
N TYR A 385 15.99 -10.21 -5.67
CA TYR A 385 16.32 -11.49 -6.32
C TYR A 385 15.53 -12.69 -5.73
N CYS A 386 15.27 -12.68 -4.42
CA CYS A 386 14.46 -13.72 -3.77
C CYS A 386 12.98 -13.70 -4.19
N PHE A 387 12.40 -12.52 -4.40
CA PHE A 387 10.99 -12.37 -4.83
C PHE A 387 10.83 -12.37 -6.36
N ASN A 388 11.92 -12.23 -7.12
CA ASN A 388 11.87 -12.26 -8.58
C ASN A 388 11.49 -13.64 -9.12
N ASN A 389 10.37 -13.74 -9.82
CA ASN A 389 9.87 -14.99 -10.40
C ASN A 389 10.24 -15.08 -11.89
N ASP A 390 11.46 -15.54 -12.17
CA ASP A 390 11.99 -15.72 -13.53
C ASP A 390 11.43 -16.95 -14.27
N PHE A 391 10.74 -17.86 -13.57
CA PHE A 391 10.39 -19.20 -14.08
C PHE A 391 8.90 -19.38 -14.32
N SER A 392 8.55 -20.08 -15.41
CA SER A 392 7.17 -20.42 -15.73
C SER A 392 6.60 -21.43 -14.73
N ALA A 393 5.30 -21.32 -14.42
CA ALA A 393 4.62 -22.06 -13.36
C ALA A 393 4.61 -23.60 -13.53
N THR A 394 4.98 -24.13 -14.71
CA THR A 394 4.96 -25.56 -15.00
C THR A 394 6.38 -26.15 -14.98
N PRO A 395 6.69 -27.10 -14.10
CA PRO A 395 7.97 -27.82 -14.10
C PRO A 395 8.06 -28.69 -15.36
N ILE A 396 9.15 -28.56 -16.10
CA ILE A 396 9.47 -29.46 -17.22
C ILE A 396 10.56 -30.42 -16.76
N GLU A 397 10.39 -31.72 -17.05
CA GLU A 397 11.41 -32.72 -16.77
C GLU A 397 12.73 -32.35 -17.45
N GLY A 398 13.82 -32.25 -16.68
CA GLY A 398 15.14 -31.89 -17.17
C GLY A 398 15.45 -30.39 -17.19
N GLU A 399 14.51 -29.52 -16.83
CA GLU A 399 14.76 -28.08 -16.66
C GLU A 399 15.37 -27.79 -15.27
N HIS A 400 16.43 -26.98 -15.23
CA HIS A 400 17.12 -26.60 -13.99
C HIS A 400 16.81 -25.14 -13.64
N ASP A 401 16.14 -24.94 -12.51
CA ASP A 401 15.88 -23.61 -11.97
C ASP A 401 17.13 -23.06 -11.27
N SER A 402 17.79 -22.10 -11.93
CA SER A 402 19.00 -21.41 -11.42
C SER A 402 18.68 -20.19 -10.54
N SER A 403 17.43 -19.95 -10.18
CA SER A 403 17.03 -18.74 -9.44
C SER A 403 17.70 -18.64 -8.05
N VAL A 404 17.85 -19.76 -7.34
CA VAL A 404 18.58 -19.78 -6.06
C VAL A 404 20.08 -19.58 -6.27
N GLU A 405 20.66 -20.11 -7.34
CA GLU A 405 22.08 -19.91 -7.68
C GLU A 405 22.38 -18.42 -7.91
N LYS A 406 21.49 -17.70 -8.60
CA LYS A 406 21.59 -16.23 -8.76
C LYS A 406 21.56 -15.53 -7.39
N VAL A 407 20.66 -15.93 -6.49
CA VAL A 407 20.62 -15.37 -5.12
C VAL A 407 21.94 -15.63 -4.37
N LEU A 408 22.52 -16.82 -4.52
CA LEU A 408 23.81 -17.18 -3.91
C LEU A 408 24.97 -16.36 -4.48
N ASP A 409 24.99 -16.11 -5.79
CA ASP A 409 26.00 -15.26 -6.43
C ASP A 409 25.93 -13.82 -5.89
N VAL A 410 24.72 -13.27 -5.76
CA VAL A 410 24.47 -11.95 -5.18
C VAL A 410 24.92 -11.91 -3.70
N LEU A 411 24.56 -12.92 -2.91
CA LEU A 411 24.98 -13.04 -1.52
C LEU A 411 26.51 -13.07 -1.38
N GLU A 412 27.19 -13.90 -2.16
CA GLU A 412 28.66 -13.99 -2.14
C GLU A 412 29.31 -12.65 -2.53
N SER A 413 28.74 -11.93 -3.49
CA SER A 413 29.25 -10.62 -3.91
C SER A 413 29.27 -9.60 -2.76
N PHE A 414 28.27 -9.66 -1.87
CA PHE A 414 28.21 -8.78 -0.70
C PHE A 414 29.02 -9.30 0.49
N LEU A 415 29.00 -10.60 0.76
CA LEU A 415 29.72 -11.20 1.88
C LEU A 415 31.24 -11.17 1.71
N SER A 416 31.73 -11.26 0.47
CA SER A 416 33.16 -11.18 0.15
C SER A 416 33.71 -9.75 0.26
N ARG A 417 32.87 -8.72 0.03
CA ARG A 417 33.27 -7.31 -0.02
C ARG A 417 32.94 -6.52 1.25
N SER A 418 31.89 -6.91 1.97
CA SER A 418 31.41 -6.17 3.13
C SER A 418 32.18 -6.47 4.41
N LYS A 419 32.40 -5.42 5.21
CA LYS A 419 32.89 -5.54 6.60
C LYS A 419 31.75 -5.75 7.59
N GLU A 420 30.50 -5.66 7.16
CA GLU A 420 29.32 -5.77 8.00
C GLU A 420 28.87 -7.22 8.12
N ASP A 421 28.42 -7.60 9.31
CA ASP A 421 27.97 -8.96 9.59
C ASP A 421 26.50 -9.12 9.18
N PHE A 422 26.25 -9.99 8.19
CA PHE A 422 24.92 -10.43 7.78
C PHE A 422 24.47 -11.58 8.67
N HIS A 423 23.24 -11.52 9.15
CA HIS A 423 22.63 -12.58 9.94
C HIS A 423 21.48 -13.20 9.14
N TYR A 424 21.23 -14.51 9.29
CA TYR A 424 20.18 -15.18 8.51
C TYR A 424 18.79 -14.56 8.70
N THR A 425 18.51 -13.97 9.87
CA THR A 425 17.23 -13.29 10.14
C THR A 425 16.96 -12.12 9.19
N ASP A 426 18.00 -11.52 8.63
CA ASP A 426 17.89 -10.37 7.72
C ASP A 426 17.21 -10.76 6.40
N ILE A 427 17.43 -12.00 5.94
CA ILE A 427 17.05 -12.48 4.60
C ILE A 427 16.22 -13.77 4.58
N SER A 428 16.09 -14.49 5.71
CA SER A 428 15.52 -15.84 5.73
C SER A 428 14.05 -15.92 5.31
N ASP A 429 13.27 -14.86 5.48
CA ASP A 429 11.88 -14.81 5.02
C ASP A 429 11.81 -14.74 3.49
N ALA A 430 12.58 -13.83 2.88
CA ALA A 430 12.70 -13.72 1.44
C ALA A 430 13.31 -14.98 0.82
N PHE A 431 14.36 -15.53 1.44
CA PHE A 431 14.95 -16.79 1.01
C PHE A 431 13.95 -17.94 1.11
N SER A 432 13.11 -17.97 2.15
CA SER A 432 12.04 -18.97 2.26
C SER A 432 10.99 -18.85 1.16
N HIS A 433 10.61 -17.62 0.78
CA HIS A 433 9.75 -17.39 -0.38
C HIS A 433 10.39 -17.96 -1.65
N LYS A 434 11.67 -17.65 -1.91
CA LYS A 434 12.39 -18.21 -3.06
C LYS A 434 12.38 -19.74 -3.10
N ILE A 435 12.58 -20.41 -1.95
CA ILE A 435 12.51 -21.88 -1.87
C ILE A 435 11.09 -22.40 -2.12
N ASN A 436 10.06 -21.70 -1.64
CA ASN A 436 8.67 -22.09 -1.90
C ASN A 436 8.30 -21.96 -3.39
N THR A 437 8.84 -20.95 -4.08
CA THR A 437 8.61 -20.72 -5.51
C THR A 437 9.61 -21.43 -6.43
N LEU A 438 10.55 -22.19 -5.86
CA LEU A 438 11.57 -22.91 -6.62
C LEU A 438 10.89 -23.97 -7.48
N ASN A 439 11.22 -24.00 -8.77
CA ASN A 439 10.66 -24.98 -9.68
C ASN A 439 11.52 -26.25 -9.70
N VAL A 440 11.02 -27.36 -9.16
CA VAL A 440 11.74 -28.64 -9.16
C VAL A 440 10.81 -29.76 -9.60
N PHE A 441 11.24 -30.52 -10.60
CA PHE A 441 10.46 -31.66 -11.09
C PHE A 441 10.33 -32.76 -10.01
N ASP A 442 9.11 -32.97 -9.51
CA ASP A 442 8.73 -34.14 -8.70
C ASP A 442 7.86 -35.08 -9.52
N GLN A 443 8.40 -36.26 -9.83
CA GLN A 443 7.70 -37.32 -10.57
C GLN A 443 6.36 -37.70 -9.92
N ASN A 444 6.27 -37.73 -8.58
CA ASN A 444 5.04 -38.10 -7.88
C ASN A 444 3.97 -37.03 -8.04
N VAL A 445 4.36 -35.75 -8.03
CA VAL A 445 3.46 -34.61 -8.24
C VAL A 445 2.97 -34.60 -9.69
N PHE A 446 3.87 -34.85 -10.64
CA PHE A 446 3.51 -34.98 -12.05
C PHE A 446 2.53 -36.13 -12.30
N GLU A 447 2.80 -37.32 -11.73
CA GLU A 447 1.90 -38.47 -11.83
C GLU A 447 0.54 -38.19 -11.17
N ALA A 448 0.52 -37.56 -9.99
CA ALA A 448 -0.71 -37.18 -9.30
C ALA A 448 -1.54 -36.18 -10.11
N ALA A 449 -0.92 -35.14 -10.67
CA ALA A 449 -1.59 -34.16 -11.52
C ALA A 449 -2.13 -34.82 -12.81
N ARG A 450 -1.38 -35.75 -13.41
CA ARG A 450 -1.82 -36.54 -14.56
C ARG A 450 -3.01 -37.43 -14.21
N HIS A 451 -3.00 -38.07 -13.03
CA HIS A 451 -4.13 -38.86 -12.54
C HIS A 451 -5.37 -37.99 -12.26
N GLU A 452 -5.19 -36.80 -11.69
CA GLU A 452 -6.29 -35.85 -11.45
C GLU A 452 -6.92 -35.41 -12.77
N THR A 453 -6.09 -35.03 -13.75
CA THR A 453 -6.54 -34.63 -15.08
C THR A 453 -7.27 -35.78 -15.78
N ALA A 454 -6.70 -36.99 -15.75
CA ALA A 454 -7.35 -38.18 -16.31
C ALA A 454 -8.68 -38.52 -15.60
N THR A 455 -8.79 -38.26 -14.29
CA THR A 455 -10.02 -38.47 -13.52
C THR A 455 -11.07 -37.42 -13.87
N VAL A 456 -10.69 -36.15 -14.01
CA VAL A 456 -11.59 -35.06 -14.46
C VAL A 456 -12.07 -35.32 -15.89
N GLU A 457 -11.18 -35.74 -16.78
CA GLU A 457 -11.53 -36.12 -18.16
C GLU A 457 -12.48 -37.32 -18.20
N PHE A 458 -12.23 -38.36 -17.38
CA PHE A 458 -13.11 -39.52 -17.25
C PHE A 458 -14.49 -39.14 -16.67
N ILE A 459 -14.55 -38.29 -15.65
CA ILE A 459 -15.81 -37.80 -15.06
C ILE A 459 -16.58 -36.93 -16.04
N ASN A 460 -15.91 -36.05 -16.80
CA ASN A 460 -16.56 -35.24 -17.83
C ASN A 460 -17.07 -36.07 -19.02
N GLN A 461 -16.56 -37.30 -19.19
CA GLN A 461 -17.04 -38.27 -20.18
C GLN A 461 -18.21 -39.14 -19.68
N LEU A 462 -18.51 -39.13 -18.38
CA LEU A 462 -19.69 -39.79 -17.80
C LEU A 462 -20.85 -38.78 -17.75
N GLU A 463 -21.88 -39.00 -18.58
CA GLU A 463 -23.01 -38.07 -18.78
C GLU A 463 -23.99 -37.87 -17.59
N GLU A 464 -23.69 -38.36 -16.38
CA GLU A 464 -24.50 -38.06 -15.18
C GLU A 464 -23.63 -37.74 -13.96
N PRO A 465 -23.78 -36.55 -13.32
CA PRO A 465 -22.99 -36.21 -12.16
C PRO A 465 -23.61 -36.82 -10.90
N GLU A 466 -23.11 -37.98 -10.47
CA GLU A 466 -23.28 -38.40 -9.08
C GLU A 466 -22.46 -37.43 -8.19
N GLN A 467 -23.17 -36.59 -7.44
CA GLN A 467 -22.58 -35.72 -6.42
C GLN A 467 -22.12 -36.57 -5.23
N GLU A 468 -20.97 -37.22 -5.34
CA GLU A 468 -20.24 -37.63 -4.14
C GLU A 468 -19.50 -36.42 -3.55
N ALA A 469 -19.57 -36.33 -2.22
CA ALA A 469 -18.99 -35.26 -1.43
C ALA A 469 -17.48 -35.17 -1.68
N ARG A 470 -17.08 -34.20 -2.51
CA ARG A 470 -15.68 -33.83 -2.73
C ARG A 470 -15.07 -33.45 -1.39
N LYS A 471 -13.91 -34.04 -1.05
CA LYS A 471 -13.03 -33.43 -0.04
C LYS A 471 -12.76 -32.00 -0.52
N SER A 472 -13.19 -31.03 0.28
CA SER A 472 -12.74 -29.64 0.13
C SER A 472 -11.22 -29.65 0.05
N LYS A 473 -10.68 -28.96 -0.96
CA LYS A 473 -9.24 -28.68 -1.04
C LYS A 473 -8.79 -28.23 0.34
N ASN A 474 -7.71 -28.82 0.84
CA ASN A 474 -6.97 -28.20 1.93
C ASN A 474 -6.36 -26.93 1.32
N GLU A 475 -6.96 -25.76 1.57
CA GLU A 475 -6.48 -24.45 1.11
C GLU A 475 -5.14 -24.02 1.76
N ASN A 476 -4.50 -24.90 2.53
CA ASN A 476 -3.20 -24.68 3.13
C ASN A 476 -2.07 -25.28 2.30
N ILE A 477 -1.88 -24.86 1.05
CA ILE A 477 -0.61 -25.08 0.33
C ILE A 477 -0.28 -23.79 -0.43
N TYR A 478 0.61 -23.00 0.18
CA TYR A 478 1.08 -21.69 -0.22
C TYR A 478 1.63 -21.63 -1.66
N GLU A 479 1.18 -20.60 -2.40
CA GLU A 479 1.78 -19.83 -3.51
C GLU A 479 2.50 -20.53 -4.68
N SER A 480 2.88 -21.80 -4.58
CA SER A 480 3.46 -22.59 -5.67
C SER A 480 2.45 -23.63 -6.16
N PRO A 481 2.29 -23.81 -7.49
CA PRO A 481 1.47 -24.87 -8.06
C PRO A 481 1.90 -26.30 -7.64
N GLN A 482 3.10 -26.46 -7.06
CA GLN A 482 3.64 -27.73 -6.57
C GLN A 482 3.64 -27.86 -5.04
N GLY A 483 3.29 -26.80 -4.31
CA GLY A 483 3.51 -26.71 -2.86
C GLY A 483 4.98 -26.62 -2.48
N ASN A 484 5.29 -26.84 -1.20
CA ASN A 484 6.67 -26.74 -0.71
C ASN A 484 7.49 -27.95 -1.19
N VAL A 485 8.44 -27.70 -2.12
CA VAL A 485 9.37 -28.68 -2.72
C VAL A 485 10.08 -29.54 -1.68
N PHE A 486 10.34 -29.00 -0.48
CA PHE A 486 11.09 -29.72 0.53
C PHE A 486 10.26 -30.77 1.27
N MET A 487 8.93 -30.78 1.13
CA MET A 487 8.07 -31.82 1.75
C MET A 487 8.46 -33.24 1.31
N ASN A 488 8.95 -33.38 0.08
CA ASN A 488 9.59 -34.61 -0.38
C ASN A 488 11.05 -34.64 0.11
N GLN A 489 11.32 -35.45 1.15
CA GLN A 489 12.66 -35.54 1.75
C GLN A 489 13.76 -35.89 0.75
N LYS A 490 13.46 -36.69 -0.29
CA LYS A 490 14.45 -37.06 -1.31
C LYS A 490 14.83 -35.85 -2.16
N ILE A 491 13.83 -35.08 -2.58
CA ILE A 491 14.03 -33.85 -3.36
C ILE A 491 14.73 -32.79 -2.52
N MET A 492 14.31 -32.59 -1.27
CA MET A 492 14.99 -31.70 -0.33
C MET A 492 16.49 -32.00 -0.24
N GLN A 493 16.87 -33.27 -0.07
CA GLN A 493 18.28 -33.66 -0.01
C GLN A 493 19.00 -33.40 -1.34
N GLN A 494 18.37 -33.70 -2.48
CA GLN A 494 18.94 -33.43 -3.81
C GLN A 494 19.17 -31.94 -4.04
N VAL A 495 18.20 -31.09 -3.71
CA VAL A 495 18.28 -29.64 -3.87
C VAL A 495 19.38 -29.05 -2.97
N ILE A 496 19.45 -29.44 -1.70
CA ILE A 496 20.52 -28.99 -0.78
C ILE A 496 21.90 -29.39 -1.32
N ILE A 497 22.06 -30.64 -1.76
CA ILE A 497 23.33 -31.12 -2.32
C ILE A 497 23.66 -30.37 -3.62
N SER A 498 22.68 -30.11 -4.48
CA SER A 498 22.85 -29.34 -5.72
C SER A 498 23.41 -27.95 -5.43
N HIS A 499 22.77 -27.19 -4.54
CA HIS A 499 23.23 -25.86 -4.16
C HIS A 499 24.61 -25.88 -3.48
N LEU A 500 24.89 -26.86 -2.61
CA LEU A 500 26.22 -27.01 -2.00
C LEU A 500 27.30 -27.35 -3.04
N THR A 501 26.96 -28.14 -4.05
CA THR A 501 27.84 -28.45 -5.17
C THR A 501 28.14 -27.18 -5.96
N TYR A 502 27.10 -26.40 -6.31
CA TYR A 502 27.25 -25.10 -6.96
C TYR A 502 28.19 -24.16 -6.20
N MET A 503 27.97 -23.98 -4.89
CA MET A 503 28.81 -23.11 -4.06
C MET A 503 30.26 -23.60 -3.98
N LYS A 504 30.47 -24.92 -3.94
CA LYS A 504 31.80 -25.53 -3.95
C LYS A 504 32.51 -25.30 -5.28
N ASP A 505 31.82 -25.51 -6.40
CA ASP A 505 32.35 -25.36 -7.76
C ASP A 505 32.67 -23.89 -8.08
N ARG A 506 31.91 -22.95 -7.52
CA ARG A 506 32.16 -21.50 -7.61
C ARG A 506 33.16 -20.96 -6.59
N HIS A 507 33.69 -21.81 -5.70
CA HIS A 507 34.61 -21.41 -4.63
C HIS A 507 34.07 -20.29 -3.72
N MET A 508 32.78 -20.35 -3.37
CA MET A 508 32.16 -19.35 -2.49
C MET A 508 32.74 -19.37 -1.08
N SER A 509 32.68 -18.24 -0.39
CA SER A 509 33.20 -18.06 0.96
C SER A 509 32.49 -18.94 2.00
N GLU A 510 33.21 -19.30 3.07
CA GLU A 510 32.61 -20.04 4.20
C GLU A 510 31.47 -19.24 4.87
N LYS A 511 31.52 -17.90 4.83
CA LYS A 511 30.45 -17.04 5.31
C LYS A 511 29.15 -17.26 4.54
N CYS A 512 29.22 -17.36 3.21
CA CYS A 512 28.07 -17.63 2.36
C CYS A 512 27.49 -19.02 2.65
N ILE A 513 28.34 -20.04 2.77
CA ILE A 513 27.90 -21.41 3.10
C ILE A 513 27.19 -21.47 4.46
N ARG A 514 27.71 -20.77 5.48
CA ARG A 514 27.08 -20.67 6.81
C ARG A 514 25.71 -19.99 6.74
N LEU A 515 25.61 -18.86 6.05
CA LEU A 515 24.37 -18.11 5.91
C LEU A 515 23.30 -18.90 5.13
N TYR A 516 23.69 -19.55 4.04
CA TYR A 516 22.84 -20.50 3.31
C TYR A 516 22.33 -21.62 4.22
N THR A 517 23.24 -22.24 4.98
CA THR A 517 22.92 -23.32 5.93
C THR A 517 21.87 -22.86 6.94
N GLU A 518 22.07 -21.71 7.56
CA GLU A 518 21.12 -21.13 8.52
C GLU A 518 19.76 -20.83 7.87
N CYS A 519 19.72 -20.25 6.66
CA CYS A 519 18.48 -19.95 5.95
C CYS A 519 17.69 -21.21 5.60
N ILE A 520 18.35 -22.24 5.07
CA ILE A 520 17.72 -23.52 4.70
C ILE A 520 17.19 -24.26 5.93
N LEU A 521 17.99 -24.37 7.00
CA LEU A 521 17.54 -25.05 8.21
C LEU A 521 16.40 -24.28 8.89
N ASN A 522 16.43 -22.94 8.86
CA ASN A 522 15.33 -22.13 9.37
C ASN A 522 14.06 -22.31 8.53
N HIS A 523 14.16 -22.35 7.20
CA HIS A 523 13.05 -22.66 6.30
C HIS A 523 12.43 -24.01 6.66
N ILE A 524 13.24 -25.07 6.74
CA ILE A 524 12.77 -26.42 7.08
C ILE A 524 12.14 -26.44 8.47
N ASN A 525 12.71 -25.75 9.46
CA ASN A 525 12.12 -25.63 10.78
C ASN A 525 10.75 -24.92 10.80
N LYS A 526 10.49 -23.98 9.89
CA LYS A 526 9.19 -23.29 9.77
C LYS A 526 8.11 -24.18 9.15
N TYR A 527 8.47 -24.99 8.16
CA TYR A 527 7.51 -25.73 7.34
C TYR A 527 7.49 -27.26 7.61
N GLN A 528 8.46 -27.79 8.35
CA GLN A 528 8.57 -29.22 8.68
C GLN A 528 8.87 -29.44 10.18
N ASN A 529 9.06 -30.72 10.55
CA ASN A 529 9.38 -31.16 11.90
C ASN A 529 10.90 -31.36 12.10
N ALA A 530 11.30 -31.73 13.32
CA ALA A 530 12.69 -32.00 13.68
C ALA A 530 13.37 -33.04 12.77
N SER A 531 12.66 -34.07 12.33
CA SER A 531 13.19 -35.07 11.39
C SER A 531 13.61 -34.46 10.06
N GLY A 532 12.86 -33.48 9.55
CA GLY A 532 13.21 -32.74 8.33
C GLY A 532 14.55 -32.03 8.46
N VAL A 533 14.74 -31.29 9.57
CA VAL A 533 15.99 -30.57 9.87
C VAL A 533 17.18 -31.53 9.98
N ILE A 534 17.00 -32.66 10.68
CA ILE A 534 18.05 -33.68 10.84
C ILE A 534 18.40 -34.34 9.51
N ASN A 535 17.41 -34.65 8.68
CA ASN A 535 17.64 -35.20 7.35
C ASN A 535 18.38 -34.23 6.42
N ALA A 536 18.09 -32.93 6.51
CA ALA A 536 18.84 -31.91 5.78
C ALA A 536 20.31 -31.83 6.24
N MET A 537 20.54 -31.81 7.55
CA MET A 537 21.90 -31.87 8.10
C MET A 537 22.62 -33.18 7.73
N SER A 538 21.91 -34.30 7.65
CA SER A 538 22.44 -35.59 7.19
C SER A 538 22.91 -35.50 5.73
N ALA A 539 22.14 -34.85 4.84
CA ALA A 539 22.58 -34.60 3.47
C ALA A 539 23.82 -33.71 3.42
N MET A 540 23.89 -32.66 4.24
CA MET A 540 25.09 -31.81 4.36
C MET A 540 26.32 -32.63 4.82
N LYS A 541 26.15 -33.54 5.79
CA LYS A 541 27.21 -34.44 6.28
C LYS A 541 27.68 -35.43 5.22
N LYS A 542 26.75 -35.97 4.42
CA LYS A 542 27.08 -36.86 3.29
C LYS A 542 27.87 -36.12 2.20
N PHE A 543 27.54 -34.86 1.95
CA PHE A 543 28.26 -34.03 0.99
C PHE A 543 29.65 -33.63 1.50
N ASN A 544 29.77 -33.23 2.77
CA ASN A 544 31.04 -32.90 3.41
C ASN A 544 31.11 -33.47 4.83
N CYS A 545 32.06 -34.37 5.08
CA CYS A 545 32.25 -34.98 6.40
C CYS A 545 32.60 -33.96 7.49
N THR A 546 33.12 -32.79 7.12
CA THR A 546 33.45 -31.68 8.03
C THR A 546 32.37 -30.60 8.12
N CYS A 547 31.14 -30.87 7.65
CA CYS A 547 30.04 -29.89 7.62
C CYS A 547 29.73 -29.22 8.97
N TYR A 548 30.14 -29.82 10.09
CA TYR A 548 30.00 -29.22 11.43
C TYR A 548 30.72 -27.87 11.56
N CYS A 549 31.72 -27.57 10.72
CA CYS A 549 32.36 -26.24 10.67
C CYS A 549 31.40 -25.14 10.18
N TRP A 550 30.31 -25.51 9.50
CA TRP A 550 29.26 -24.60 9.07
C TRP A 550 28.20 -24.34 10.15
N PHE A 551 28.22 -25.11 11.26
CA PHE A 551 27.22 -25.00 12.32
C PHE A 551 27.59 -23.90 13.33
N THR A 552 26.99 -22.73 13.13
CA THR A 552 27.05 -21.57 14.01
C THR A 552 26.12 -21.74 15.23
N PRO A 553 26.22 -20.89 16.27
CA PRO A 553 25.26 -20.87 17.38
C PRO A 553 23.79 -20.82 16.90
N SER A 554 23.51 -20.06 15.84
CA SER A 554 22.18 -19.94 15.24
C SER A 554 21.62 -21.27 14.72
N VAL A 555 22.46 -22.15 14.17
CA VAL A 555 22.03 -23.50 13.76
C VAL A 555 21.55 -24.33 14.94
N PHE A 556 22.22 -24.23 16.09
CA PHE A 556 21.79 -24.92 17.31
C PHE A 556 20.48 -24.34 17.84
N ASP A 557 20.30 -23.02 17.82
CA ASP A 557 19.04 -22.38 18.21
C ASP A 557 17.86 -22.82 17.32
N ILE A 558 18.08 -22.92 16.00
CA ILE A 558 17.10 -23.47 15.06
C ILE A 558 16.75 -24.92 15.40
N LEU A 559 17.75 -25.75 15.72
CA LEU A 559 17.53 -27.15 16.13
C LEU A 559 16.70 -27.26 17.42
N PHE A 560 17.05 -26.52 18.48
CA PHE A 560 16.27 -26.55 19.73
C PHE A 560 14.83 -26.09 19.49
N LYS A 561 14.63 -25.05 18.67
CA LYS A 561 13.29 -24.60 18.30
C LYS A 561 12.51 -25.69 17.55
N SER A 562 13.16 -26.39 16.62
CA SER A 562 12.53 -27.51 15.89
C SER A 562 12.15 -28.66 16.81
N ILE A 563 13.03 -29.00 17.76
CA ILE A 563 12.81 -30.05 18.77
C ILE A 563 11.63 -29.69 19.69
N SER A 564 11.51 -28.42 20.10
CA SER A 564 10.39 -27.93 20.92
C SER A 564 9.03 -28.11 20.24
N ASN A 565 9.03 -28.17 18.91
CA ASN A 565 7.83 -28.29 18.08
C ASN A 565 7.46 -29.74 17.75
N SER A 566 8.34 -30.70 18.00
CA SER A 566 8.14 -32.12 17.68
C SER A 566 7.82 -32.95 18.92
N ALA A 567 6.76 -33.76 18.86
CA ALA A 567 6.43 -34.72 19.92
C ALA A 567 7.39 -35.94 19.96
N ALA A 568 8.15 -36.16 18.89
CA ALA A 568 9.04 -37.29 18.67
C ALA A 568 10.53 -36.91 18.67
N ALA A 569 10.92 -35.87 19.42
CA ALA A 569 12.30 -35.34 19.43
C ALA A 569 12.89 -35.21 20.84
N ARG A 570 12.44 -36.01 21.79
CA ARG A 570 12.80 -35.88 23.21
C ARG A 570 14.20 -36.45 23.51
N LEU A 571 14.51 -37.63 22.97
CA LEU A 571 15.86 -38.24 22.98
C LEU A 571 16.81 -37.40 22.14
N THR A 572 16.34 -36.98 20.97
CA THR A 572 17.08 -36.09 20.07
C THR A 572 17.50 -34.79 20.78
N GLY A 573 16.61 -34.19 21.57
CA GLY A 573 16.91 -33.03 22.42
C GLY A 573 17.98 -33.29 23.47
N TYR A 574 17.96 -34.45 24.11
CA TYR A 574 18.99 -34.86 25.06
C TYR A 574 20.36 -35.05 24.38
N THR A 575 20.38 -35.69 23.21
CA THR A 575 21.60 -35.88 22.41
C THR A 575 22.23 -34.54 22.05
N LEU A 576 21.42 -33.57 21.61
CA LEU A 576 21.87 -32.21 21.31
C LEU A 576 22.44 -31.49 22.54
N LEU A 577 21.73 -31.54 23.67
CA LEU A 577 22.18 -30.95 24.93
C LEU A 577 23.50 -31.58 25.41
N SER A 578 23.61 -32.90 25.32
CA SER A 578 24.81 -33.66 25.70
C SER A 578 26.00 -33.27 24.84
N PHE A 579 25.82 -33.17 23.52
CA PHE A 579 26.85 -32.68 22.61
C PHE A 579 27.37 -31.30 22.99
N MET A 580 26.46 -30.34 23.24
CA MET A 580 26.86 -28.98 23.60
C MET A 580 27.65 -28.93 24.91
N LYS A 581 27.23 -29.71 25.92
CA LYS A 581 27.95 -29.83 27.18
C LYS A 581 29.33 -30.47 27.00
N GLN A 582 29.42 -31.59 26.26
CA GLN A 582 30.69 -32.28 25.99
C GLN A 582 31.69 -31.41 25.23
N THR A 583 31.19 -30.55 24.34
CA THR A 583 32.01 -29.63 23.53
C THR A 583 32.20 -28.26 24.16
N ALA A 584 31.76 -28.07 25.42
CA ALA A 584 31.80 -26.81 26.14
C ALA A 584 31.19 -25.61 25.38
N ARG A 585 30.17 -25.86 24.55
CA ARG A 585 29.41 -24.82 23.87
C ARG A 585 28.40 -24.19 24.83
N PRO A 586 28.22 -22.85 24.78
CA PRO A 586 27.29 -22.18 25.69
C PRO A 586 25.85 -22.60 25.39
N VAL A 587 25.14 -23.05 26.41
CA VAL A 587 23.70 -23.36 26.36
C VAL A 587 22.94 -22.17 26.93
N SER A 588 22.02 -21.59 26.15
CA SER A 588 21.18 -20.48 26.61
C SER A 588 19.96 -20.98 27.38
N LYS A 589 19.33 -20.09 28.15
CA LYS A 589 18.05 -20.37 28.84
C LYS A 589 16.99 -20.85 27.86
N SER A 590 16.86 -20.16 26.72
CA SER A 590 15.90 -20.49 25.67
C SER A 590 16.09 -21.92 25.13
N ASN A 591 17.35 -22.39 25.00
CA ASN A 591 17.63 -23.75 24.54
C ASN A 591 17.04 -24.79 25.51
N VAL A 592 17.22 -24.60 26.82
CA VAL A 592 16.68 -25.52 27.83
C VAL A 592 15.15 -25.39 27.96
N GLU A 593 14.59 -24.19 27.84
CA GLU A 593 13.13 -23.99 27.80
C GLU A 593 12.47 -24.71 26.61
N ASN A 594 13.11 -24.71 25.46
CA ASN A 594 12.66 -25.47 24.28
C ASN A 594 12.61 -26.98 24.55
N LEU A 595 13.56 -27.52 25.31
CA LEU A 595 13.55 -28.94 25.73
C LEU A 595 12.43 -29.22 26.72
N ILE A 596 12.18 -28.30 27.66
CA ILE A 596 11.02 -28.36 28.56
C ILE A 596 9.73 -28.40 27.74
N PHE A 597 9.56 -27.55 26.74
CA PHE A 597 8.37 -27.58 25.87
C PHE A 597 8.23 -28.89 25.08
N SER A 598 9.34 -29.45 24.59
CA SER A 598 9.34 -30.76 23.92
C SER A 598 8.84 -31.87 24.86
N SER A 599 9.27 -31.84 26.14
CA SER A 599 8.82 -32.82 27.15
C SER A 599 7.33 -32.72 27.50
N LEU A 600 6.71 -31.56 27.25
CA LEU A 600 5.28 -31.29 27.46
C LEU A 600 4.44 -31.51 26.19
N ARG A 601 5.00 -32.08 25.13
CA ARG A 601 4.23 -32.48 23.94
C ARG A 601 3.86 -33.95 24.00
N GLY A 602 2.66 -34.28 23.54
CA GLY A 602 2.14 -35.66 23.49
C GLY A 602 1.05 -35.94 24.53
N PRO A 603 0.47 -37.15 24.50
CA PRO A 603 -0.73 -37.47 25.27
C PRO A 603 -0.48 -37.78 26.75
N GLN A 604 0.78 -38.00 27.17
CA GLN A 604 1.14 -38.47 28.51
C GLN A 604 2.27 -37.63 29.11
N PHE A 605 2.31 -37.58 30.44
CA PHE A 605 3.42 -36.98 31.19
C PHE A 605 4.75 -37.69 30.90
N ASN A 606 5.82 -36.92 30.69
CA ASN A 606 7.15 -37.45 30.41
C ASN A 606 8.13 -37.12 31.54
N PRO A 607 8.85 -38.12 32.13
CA PRO A 607 9.85 -37.89 33.16
C PRO A 607 11.00 -36.95 32.75
N LEU A 608 11.24 -36.73 31.46
CA LEU A 608 12.22 -35.76 30.95
C LEU A 608 11.91 -34.32 31.36
N LEU A 609 10.66 -34.00 31.71
CA LEU A 609 10.31 -32.70 32.25
C LEU A 609 11.11 -32.37 33.51
N GLU A 610 11.19 -33.32 34.44
CA GLU A 610 11.92 -33.17 35.70
C GLU A 610 13.41 -32.96 35.41
N PHE A 611 13.98 -33.81 34.56
CA PHE A 611 15.38 -33.70 34.14
C PHE A 611 15.72 -32.32 33.54
N TYR A 612 14.93 -31.83 32.58
CA TYR A 612 15.23 -30.54 31.94
C TYR A 612 15.04 -29.34 32.86
N ILE A 613 14.10 -29.40 33.82
CA ILE A 613 13.96 -28.36 34.83
C ILE A 613 15.14 -28.38 35.79
N HIS A 614 15.57 -29.55 36.26
CA HIS A 614 16.77 -29.69 37.08
C HIS A 614 17.99 -29.10 36.36
N GLU A 615 18.14 -29.39 35.07
CA GLU A 615 19.21 -28.85 34.23
C GLU A 615 19.17 -27.32 34.10
N TYR A 616 17.96 -26.74 33.94
CA TYR A 616 17.77 -25.30 33.92
C TYR A 616 18.24 -24.65 35.23
N LEU A 617 17.77 -25.17 36.37
CA LEU A 617 18.10 -24.65 37.69
C LEU A 617 19.59 -24.76 37.99
N SER A 618 20.19 -25.91 37.65
CA SER A 618 21.61 -26.19 37.90
C SER A 618 22.53 -25.30 37.05
N THR A 619 22.15 -25.03 35.80
CA THR A 619 22.97 -24.24 34.88
C THR A 619 22.85 -22.74 35.12
N PHE A 620 21.66 -22.22 35.42
CA PHE A 620 21.40 -20.78 35.45
C PHE A 620 21.18 -20.19 36.85
N ASN A 621 21.03 -21.03 37.88
CA ASN A 621 20.68 -20.62 39.25
C ASN A 621 19.48 -19.66 39.31
N GLN A 622 18.46 -19.91 38.49
CA GLN A 622 17.24 -19.09 38.40
C GLN A 622 16.02 -19.98 38.16
N LYS A 623 14.84 -19.56 38.64
CA LYS A 623 13.59 -20.25 38.35
C LYS A 623 13.26 -20.17 36.84
N PRO A 624 12.58 -21.18 36.26
CA PRO A 624 12.07 -21.10 34.90
C PRO A 624 11.17 -19.87 34.71
N SER A 625 11.10 -19.37 33.47
CA SER A 625 10.25 -18.21 33.16
C SER A 625 8.78 -18.47 33.46
N VAL A 626 8.02 -17.38 33.73
CA VAL A 626 6.57 -17.46 34.01
C VAL A 626 5.82 -18.19 32.88
N HIS A 627 6.23 -17.96 31.62
CA HIS A 627 5.67 -18.64 30.46
C HIS A 627 5.87 -20.16 30.53
N VAL A 628 7.05 -20.63 30.94
CA VAL A 628 7.33 -22.06 31.14
C VAL A 628 6.46 -22.63 32.26
N THR A 629 6.38 -21.95 33.40
CA THR A 629 5.53 -22.42 34.53
C THR A 629 4.06 -22.49 34.14
N GLN A 630 3.54 -21.50 33.41
CA GLN A 630 2.16 -21.51 32.88
C GLN A 630 1.95 -22.65 31.88
N ARG A 631 2.93 -22.93 31.02
CA ARG A 631 2.84 -24.02 30.04
C ARG A 631 2.76 -25.38 30.71
N ILE A 632 3.54 -25.62 31.76
CA ILE A 632 3.47 -26.85 32.56
C ILE A 632 2.11 -26.95 33.25
N GLN A 633 1.64 -25.86 33.88
CA GLN A 633 0.35 -25.82 34.57
C GLN A 633 -0.84 -26.13 33.65
N ASN A 634 -0.76 -25.70 32.39
CA ASN A 634 -1.82 -25.89 31.39
C ASN A 634 -1.70 -27.22 30.62
N PHE A 635 -0.74 -28.09 30.95
CA PHE A 635 -0.60 -29.38 30.28
C PHE A 635 -1.71 -30.34 30.71
N SER A 636 -2.56 -30.76 29.77
CA SER A 636 -3.78 -31.53 30.04
C SER A 636 -3.54 -32.88 30.73
N SER A 637 -2.37 -33.47 30.49
CA SER A 637 -2.00 -34.80 31.00
C SER A 637 -0.98 -34.73 32.15
N LEU A 638 -0.95 -33.61 32.89
CA LEU A 638 -0.07 -33.42 34.03
C LEU A 638 -0.45 -34.38 35.17
N ASN A 639 0.45 -35.32 35.49
CA ASN A 639 0.26 -36.26 36.60
C ASN A 639 0.57 -35.61 37.96
N ASP A 640 0.40 -36.37 39.05
CA ASP A 640 0.63 -35.88 40.41
C ASP A 640 2.08 -35.45 40.66
N ASN A 641 3.06 -36.12 40.03
CA ASN A 641 4.47 -35.70 40.09
C ASN A 641 4.68 -34.33 39.45
N GLY A 642 4.07 -34.07 38.30
CA GLY A 642 4.13 -32.76 37.63
C GLY A 642 3.46 -31.64 38.44
N LYS A 643 2.36 -31.94 39.14
CA LYS A 643 1.73 -30.98 40.08
C LYS A 643 2.62 -30.70 41.28
N ARG A 644 3.16 -31.75 41.90
CA ARG A 644 4.11 -31.64 43.02
C ARG A 644 5.36 -30.85 42.62
N LEU A 645 5.85 -31.03 41.40
CA LEU A 645 6.96 -30.28 40.84
C LEU A 645 6.63 -28.78 40.72
N LEU A 646 5.43 -28.43 40.26
CA LEU A 646 4.99 -27.03 40.18
C LEU A 646 4.89 -26.37 41.56
N GLU A 647 4.32 -27.06 42.54
CA GLU A 647 4.25 -26.59 43.93
C GLU A 647 5.66 -26.39 44.49
N PHE A 648 6.53 -27.38 44.29
CA PHE A 648 7.92 -27.31 44.74
C PHE A 648 8.68 -26.10 44.17
N LEU A 649 8.52 -25.84 42.87
CA LEU A 649 9.11 -24.67 42.18
C LEU A 649 8.51 -23.34 42.64
N LYS A 650 7.23 -23.30 43.04
CA LYS A 650 6.55 -22.10 43.53
C LYS A 650 6.97 -21.77 44.96
N ASP A 651 6.96 -22.76 45.84
CA ASP A 651 7.01 -22.57 47.29
C ASP A 651 8.42 -22.36 47.85
N HIS A 652 9.47 -22.73 47.09
CA HIS A 652 10.85 -22.74 47.61
C HIS A 652 11.80 -21.85 46.78
N THR A 653 12.92 -21.45 47.38
CA THR A 653 14.01 -20.73 46.67
C THR A 653 14.75 -21.66 45.71
N VAL A 654 15.45 -21.10 44.72
CA VAL A 654 16.18 -21.91 43.71
C VAL A 654 17.22 -22.79 44.37
N GLU A 655 17.94 -22.23 45.35
CA GLU A 655 18.96 -22.93 46.12
C GLU A 655 18.37 -24.15 46.85
N PHE A 656 17.24 -23.96 47.53
CA PHE A 656 16.56 -25.03 48.26
C PHE A 656 16.05 -26.13 47.31
N VAL A 657 15.44 -25.74 46.18
CA VAL A 657 14.93 -26.69 45.17
C VAL A 657 16.06 -27.56 44.63
N ARG A 658 17.23 -26.98 44.35
CA ARG A 658 18.38 -27.70 43.81
C ARG A 658 18.97 -28.67 44.84
N GLU A 659 19.12 -28.25 46.10
CA GLU A 659 19.69 -29.08 47.17
C GLU A 659 18.79 -30.26 47.56
N ASN A 660 17.47 -30.11 47.42
CA ASN A 660 16.49 -31.11 47.85
C ASN A 660 15.82 -31.84 46.68
N TRP A 661 16.32 -31.72 45.45
CA TRP A 661 15.67 -32.26 44.25
C TRP A 661 15.39 -33.76 44.35
N GLU A 662 16.42 -34.55 44.63
CA GLU A 662 16.32 -36.02 44.77
C GLU A 662 15.57 -36.42 46.05
N ALA A 663 15.69 -35.64 47.12
CA ALA A 663 14.98 -35.88 48.39
C ALA A 663 13.45 -35.79 48.23
N TYR A 664 12.97 -35.01 47.25
CA TYR A 664 11.55 -34.92 46.90
C TYR A 664 11.11 -35.97 45.87
N GLY A 665 12.04 -36.83 45.41
CA GLY A 665 11.76 -37.94 44.49
C GLY A 665 11.70 -37.54 43.02
N PHE A 666 12.26 -36.39 42.65
CA PHE A 666 12.36 -35.95 41.26
C PHE A 666 13.63 -36.48 40.59
N ASN A 667 13.54 -36.78 39.29
CA ASN A 667 14.68 -37.29 38.53
C ASN A 667 15.70 -36.18 38.22
N SER A 668 16.94 -36.33 38.68
CA SER A 668 18.09 -35.47 38.35
C SER A 668 18.88 -35.99 37.14
N ALA A 669 18.79 -37.29 36.85
CA ALA A 669 19.49 -37.97 35.76
C ALA A 669 18.54 -38.31 34.59
N PHE A 670 19.13 -38.53 33.41
CA PHE A 670 18.38 -38.94 32.23
C PHE A 670 17.69 -40.30 32.47
N PRO A 671 16.37 -40.40 32.29
CA PRO A 671 15.60 -41.61 32.62
C PRO A 671 15.75 -42.70 31.55
N GLN A 672 16.85 -43.46 31.60
CA GLN A 672 17.20 -44.50 30.60
C GLN A 672 16.14 -45.62 30.45
N ASN A 673 15.44 -45.99 31.53
CA ASN A 673 14.54 -47.14 31.56
C ASN A 673 13.03 -46.80 31.41
N ASN A 674 12.65 -45.52 31.44
CA ASN A 674 11.24 -45.07 31.51
C ASN A 674 10.72 -44.46 30.20
N LEU A 675 11.44 -44.59 29.10
CA LEU A 675 10.98 -44.15 27.78
C LEU A 675 10.23 -45.24 27.00
N HIS A 676 10.19 -46.47 27.51
CA HIS A 676 9.37 -47.56 26.97
C HIS A 676 7.89 -47.28 27.25
N LEU A 677 7.15 -46.93 26.21
CA LEU A 677 5.74 -46.57 26.27
C LEU A 677 4.89 -47.77 25.85
N THR A 678 3.76 -47.98 26.53
CA THR A 678 2.89 -49.17 26.40
C THR A 678 1.84 -49.08 25.29
N ASP A 679 1.81 -47.98 24.51
CA ASP A 679 0.82 -47.71 23.45
C ASP A 679 1.47 -47.63 22.04
N ASP A 680 0.83 -48.23 21.03
CA ASP A 680 1.31 -48.31 19.62
C ASP A 680 1.67 -46.93 19.00
N THR A 681 0.90 -45.88 19.30
CA THR A 681 1.16 -44.52 18.79
C THR A 681 2.43 -43.91 19.38
N ASN A 682 2.73 -44.23 20.63
CA ASN A 682 3.92 -43.77 21.31
C ASN A 682 5.16 -44.59 20.90
N GLU A 683 4.98 -45.86 20.57
CA GLU A 683 6.05 -46.68 19.99
C GLU A 683 6.52 -46.11 18.66
N HIS A 684 5.60 -45.69 17.79
CA HIS A 684 5.94 -45.05 16.52
C HIS A 684 6.77 -43.76 16.70
N TYR A 685 6.36 -42.86 17.62
CA TYR A 685 7.14 -41.65 17.92
C TYR A 685 8.49 -41.95 18.55
N HIS A 686 8.57 -42.96 19.41
CA HIS A 686 9.83 -43.40 20.01
C HIS A 686 10.80 -43.94 18.95
N GLN A 687 10.34 -44.75 18.00
CA GLN A 687 11.16 -45.26 16.91
C GLN A 687 11.71 -44.12 16.03
N ILE A 688 10.89 -43.10 15.75
CA ILE A 688 11.32 -41.87 15.05
C ILE A 688 12.42 -41.15 15.84
N ASP A 689 12.20 -40.92 17.14
CA ASP A 689 13.12 -40.19 18.01
C ASP A 689 14.47 -40.93 18.16
N VAL A 690 14.45 -42.25 18.28
CA VAL A 690 15.68 -43.08 18.33
C VAL A 690 16.45 -42.99 17.01
N ARG A 691 15.75 -43.08 15.87
CA ARG A 691 16.38 -42.92 14.54
C ARG A 691 17.03 -41.54 14.42
N ASP A 692 16.28 -40.49 14.72
CA ASP A 692 16.70 -39.10 14.57
C ASP A 692 17.85 -38.75 15.55
N SER A 693 17.79 -39.25 16.79
CA SER A 693 18.86 -39.13 17.77
C SER A 693 20.16 -39.79 17.31
N ARG A 694 20.10 -41.02 16.76
CA ARG A 694 21.29 -41.70 16.21
C ARG A 694 21.87 -40.97 15.01
N GLN A 695 21.00 -40.47 14.13
CA GLN A 695 21.44 -39.67 12.98
C GLN A 695 22.09 -38.36 13.42
N LEU A 696 21.52 -37.67 14.41
CA LEU A 696 22.09 -36.45 14.96
C LEU A 696 23.46 -36.71 15.61
N ALA A 697 23.59 -37.78 16.39
CA ALA A 697 24.87 -38.18 16.98
C ALA A 697 25.94 -38.44 15.90
N PHE A 698 25.57 -39.12 14.82
CA PHE A 698 26.45 -39.34 13.65
C PHE A 698 26.85 -38.04 12.94
N ILE A 699 25.90 -37.11 12.74
CA ILE A 699 26.16 -35.82 12.11
C ILE A 699 27.16 -35.00 12.94
N LEU A 700 27.01 -35.04 14.26
CA LEU A 700 27.80 -34.29 15.24
C LEU A 700 29.11 -35.00 15.65
N ASP A 701 29.44 -36.14 15.05
CA ASP A 701 30.62 -36.97 15.37
C ASP A 701 30.72 -37.32 16.88
N MET A 702 29.59 -37.57 17.53
CA MET A 702 29.57 -38.05 18.92
C MET A 702 30.08 -39.49 18.96
N LYS A 703 30.93 -39.81 19.94
CA LYS A 703 31.33 -41.19 20.22
C LYS A 703 30.19 -41.89 20.96
N ASP A 704 29.83 -43.08 20.49
CA ASP A 704 28.85 -43.97 21.13
C ASP A 704 29.22 -44.29 22.59
#